data_AF-A0A6G8Q0Y0-F1
#
_entry.id   AF-A0A6G8Q0Y0-F1
#
_cell.length_a   1.000
_cell.length_b   1.000
_cell.length_c   1.000
_cell.angle_alpha   90.00
_cell.angle_beta   90.00
_cell.angle_gamma   90.00
#
_symmetry.space_group_name_H-M   'P 1'
#
loop_
_entity.id
_entity.type
_entity.pdbx_description
1 polymer ?
#
loop_
_entity_poly.entity_id
_entity_poly.type
_entity_poly.pdbx_seq_one_letter_code
_entity_poly.pdbx_strand_id
1 'polypeptide(L)'
;MAGDQGLFARPQLVQVLAYLRGSGSSAFLRELNLLFRAEGLRFHLKELLFGWFGALPDPTDDEWLLTRRLLADPATRPRTLKALGGNPGWFARLRGRPLEDLLARDDQVLDTEVVPYLLSMVDLEQEAVTGLLRPFLGRSDHWIVRVSWVLGRIRDWHALAALELFELLLHEVPASEVGNTHELDEVVKAFPREGCRLIQHVLGRSLDAHLEDGPSSPRGGLMRDMPLHNYTLQEAFKAASSAAPGDFVEAVLPWLQRVVGLTDPPDYEPPYFAPDALSHGWYDCLDPAQSIFIRALIDALTTLARTERDRFRILAGRLAAMPYQTPQQLLAHVYRAVPDAYTGDVLRFLLGDRRRLNLGDHQQYDSRKLITAVYPLLTEARRTELETYIVSWDLILPYRGLEGLRYRKLEQLYLLQAIPGRYLTDRGARYLAELERKFPGVRAREAPLITEARAVGSPIDEGAHAKMSDEAWLRAMRKYRGKVRHPEWHRGGAHQLAASLQRRVKEEPERFHALAMRAPEDVDDEYAGAFINGLAETEAPAEWLFDVVDRFGCDPTRHIGRTIAWALEKRYDEGLNEGMLDRLEGVVRGLMGDDERRAEQGGDGPSGVYLNSDRGASMRTLMQALDSRREEGDEERMWSLIEHAAGDSSTALRAGAIEELLYRLLTEDRGRAVALFERLMDGHPALLCDHDATSFMYYGSYRHFSRMEPFVRDLMGHADEKCAQRGAELACVAALSSADALGSDVDLSTARALAEAAITGPPALRRGAAKVYARNMDSRRSDLCARGLMRLLDDGDDQVRRSVGGAFMHVRGAGDPEVRRFVEEFAASRALASEEDDFAEYLWEYGPDDPPWALQVLEAALDNRHPAGSIRRGGEQFVRLALRMYTDPTADAGIKSRAMDAFDKLMERYAYEAGRALDEWDRR
;
A
#
# COMPACT_ATOMS: atom_id res chain seq x y z
N MET A 1 45.62 -33.24 16.19
CA MET A 1 44.92 -32.85 14.95
C MET A 1 44.61 -34.02 14.01
N ALA A 2 45.10 -35.26 14.26
CA ALA A 2 44.84 -36.42 13.39
C ALA A 2 43.56 -37.23 13.74
N GLY A 3 42.70 -36.73 14.64
CA GLY A 3 41.45 -37.37 15.03
C GLY A 3 40.25 -36.83 14.25
N ASP A 4 39.09 -37.51 14.36
CA ASP A 4 37.84 -37.06 13.74
C ASP A 4 37.45 -35.66 14.23
N GLN A 5 37.30 -34.72 13.29
CA GLN A 5 36.89 -33.34 13.54
C GLN A 5 35.42 -33.12 13.19
N GLY A 6 34.59 -34.16 13.22
CA GLY A 6 33.14 -34.07 13.06
C GLY A 6 32.43 -33.29 14.16
N LEU A 7 31.10 -33.30 14.13
CA LEU A 7 30.28 -32.56 15.10
C LEU A 7 30.45 -33.07 16.55
N PHE A 8 30.79 -34.35 16.73
CA PHE A 8 31.03 -34.95 18.06
C PHE A 8 32.27 -34.41 18.79
N ALA A 9 33.20 -33.75 18.08
CA ALA A 9 34.38 -33.13 18.69
C ALA A 9 34.06 -31.80 19.42
N ARG A 10 32.90 -31.18 19.13
CA ARG A 10 32.53 -29.87 19.67
C ARG A 10 32.42 -29.84 21.20
N PRO A 11 31.65 -30.73 21.86
CA PRO A 11 31.52 -30.69 23.33
C PRO A 11 32.83 -31.02 24.04
N GLN A 12 33.65 -31.90 23.45
CA GLN A 12 34.95 -32.30 24.00
C GLN A 12 35.92 -31.12 24.03
N LEU A 13 35.95 -30.30 22.97
CA LEU A 13 36.79 -29.10 22.90
C LEU A 13 36.47 -28.14 24.05
N VAL A 14 35.19 -27.83 24.27
CA VAL A 14 34.74 -26.91 25.33
C VAL A 14 35.06 -27.45 26.72
N GLN A 15 34.79 -28.74 26.97
CA GLN A 15 35.05 -29.38 28.27
C GLN A 15 36.54 -29.33 28.64
N VAL A 16 37.42 -29.64 27.68
CA VAL A 16 38.88 -29.62 27.91
C VAL A 16 39.38 -28.21 28.19
N LEU A 17 38.95 -27.22 27.39
CA LEU A 17 39.35 -25.83 27.57
C LEU A 17 38.88 -25.24 28.91
N ALA A 18 37.63 -25.52 29.30
CA ALA A 18 37.08 -25.08 30.58
C ALA A 18 37.84 -25.66 31.77
N TYR A 19 38.16 -26.96 31.74
CA TYR A 19 38.96 -27.62 32.78
C TYR A 19 40.38 -27.04 32.90
N LEU A 20 41.05 -26.80 31.75
CA LEU A 20 42.39 -26.23 31.73
C LEU A 20 42.41 -24.79 32.28
N ARG A 21 41.42 -23.96 31.94
CA ARG A 21 41.31 -22.59 32.47
C ARG A 21 41.03 -22.59 33.98
N GLY A 22 40.09 -23.42 34.44
CA GLY A 22 39.70 -23.50 35.86
C GLY A 22 40.79 -24.04 36.79
N SER A 23 41.74 -24.81 36.27
CA SER A 23 42.88 -25.34 37.04
C SER A 23 44.07 -24.37 37.17
N GLY A 24 44.00 -23.17 36.56
CA GLY A 24 45.10 -22.19 36.59
C GLY A 24 46.38 -22.67 35.93
N SER A 25 46.30 -23.65 35.03
CA SER A 25 47.47 -24.31 34.45
C SER A 25 48.10 -23.47 33.35
N SER A 26 49.43 -23.33 33.37
CA SER A 26 50.20 -22.78 32.24
C SER A 26 49.98 -23.55 30.92
N ALA A 27 49.44 -24.77 31.00
CA ALA A 27 49.03 -25.54 29.83
C ALA A 27 47.87 -24.91 29.06
N PHE A 28 46.95 -24.20 29.73
CA PHE A 28 45.79 -23.59 29.09
C PHE A 28 46.19 -22.66 27.95
N LEU A 29 47.04 -21.67 28.22
CA LEU A 29 47.49 -20.70 27.23
C LEU A 29 48.30 -21.34 26.09
N ARG A 30 49.06 -22.40 26.39
CA ARG A 30 49.82 -23.13 25.38
C ARG A 30 48.88 -23.85 24.41
N GLU A 31 47.93 -24.63 24.93
CA GLU A 31 46.97 -25.36 24.10
C GLU A 31 46.09 -24.39 23.30
N LEU A 32 45.61 -23.31 23.93
CA LEU A 32 44.79 -22.30 23.28
C LEU A 32 45.54 -21.63 22.11
N ASN A 33 46.81 -21.24 22.30
CA ASN A 33 47.63 -20.67 21.24
C ASN A 33 47.95 -21.68 20.13
N LEU A 34 48.09 -22.97 20.44
CA LEU A 34 48.23 -24.02 19.42
C LEU A 34 46.96 -24.18 18.59
N LEU A 35 45.79 -24.18 19.24
CA LEU A 35 44.50 -24.33 18.58
C LEU A 35 44.15 -23.13 17.68
N PHE A 36 44.43 -21.90 18.10
CA PHE A 36 44.22 -20.73 17.25
C PHE A 36 45.10 -20.73 15.99
N ARG A 37 46.28 -21.35 16.04
CA ARG A 37 47.23 -21.46 14.92
C ARG A 37 47.09 -22.75 14.12
N ALA A 38 46.14 -23.60 14.48
CA ALA A 38 45.91 -24.87 13.81
C ALA A 38 45.33 -24.65 12.42
N GLU A 39 46.16 -24.74 11.38
CA GLU A 39 45.70 -24.67 9.98
C GLU A 39 44.66 -25.76 9.68
N GLY A 40 44.91 -26.98 10.17
CA GLY A 40 44.03 -28.14 9.96
C GLY A 40 42.80 -28.24 10.86
N LEU A 41 42.48 -27.21 11.68
CA LEU A 41 41.25 -27.21 12.49
C LEU A 41 40.07 -26.73 11.63
N ARG A 42 39.02 -27.57 11.52
CA ARG A 42 37.79 -27.29 10.74
C ARG A 42 37.07 -26.02 11.18
N PHE A 43 36.35 -25.39 10.26
CA PHE A 43 35.78 -24.05 10.46
C PHE A 43 34.81 -24.01 11.65
N HIS A 44 33.93 -25.01 11.81
CA HIS A 44 33.02 -25.07 12.95
C HIS A 44 33.68 -25.21 14.31
N LEU A 45 34.83 -25.89 14.41
CA LEU A 45 35.60 -25.97 15.64
C LEU A 45 36.38 -24.68 15.90
N LYS A 46 36.87 -24.01 14.85
CA LYS A 46 37.48 -22.68 14.97
C LYS A 46 36.46 -21.66 15.46
N GLU A 47 35.28 -21.57 14.86
CA GLU A 47 34.23 -20.64 15.32
C GLU A 47 33.82 -20.93 16.77
N LEU A 48 33.71 -22.21 17.17
CA LEU A 48 33.45 -22.59 18.55
C LEU A 48 34.56 -22.16 19.50
N LEU A 49 35.83 -22.33 19.12
CA LEU A 49 36.99 -21.90 19.90
C LEU A 49 37.00 -20.39 20.12
N PHE A 50 36.82 -19.61 19.05
CA PHE A 50 36.76 -18.16 19.10
C PHE A 50 35.57 -17.71 19.96
N GLY A 51 34.37 -18.23 19.70
CA GLY A 51 33.16 -17.89 20.46
C GLY A 51 33.28 -18.21 21.95
N TRP A 52 33.82 -19.39 22.30
CA TRP A 52 34.07 -19.77 23.69
C TRP A 52 35.07 -18.82 24.38
N PHE A 53 36.16 -18.46 23.70
CA PHE A 53 37.18 -17.54 24.23
C PHE A 53 36.68 -16.10 24.36
N GLY A 54 35.90 -15.62 23.38
CA GLY A 54 35.27 -14.31 23.41
C GLY A 54 34.18 -14.18 24.47
N ALA A 55 33.53 -15.29 24.85
CA ALA A 55 32.52 -15.33 25.91
C ALA A 55 33.11 -15.27 27.34
N LEU A 56 34.43 -15.27 27.52
CA LEU A 56 35.06 -15.21 28.84
C LEU A 56 34.82 -13.83 29.49
N PRO A 57 34.19 -13.73 30.67
CA PRO A 57 33.78 -12.44 31.24
C PRO A 57 34.94 -11.62 31.80
N ASP A 58 35.95 -12.28 32.38
CA ASP A 58 37.09 -11.65 33.04
C ASP A 58 38.40 -12.02 32.33
N PRO A 59 38.82 -11.26 31.31
CA PRO A 59 40.07 -11.53 30.60
C PRO A 59 41.30 -11.15 31.44
N THR A 60 42.19 -12.12 31.62
CA THR A 60 43.49 -11.95 32.29
C THR A 60 44.49 -11.21 31.39
N ASP A 61 45.61 -10.75 31.97
CA ASP A 61 46.65 -10.05 31.21
C ASP A 61 47.31 -10.94 30.14
N ASP A 62 47.47 -12.24 30.43
CA ASP A 62 48.02 -13.21 29.49
C ASP A 62 47.05 -13.52 28.34
N GLU A 63 45.75 -13.67 28.65
CA GLU A 63 44.70 -13.82 27.63
C GLU A 63 44.62 -12.57 26.75
N TRP A 64 44.75 -11.37 27.34
CA TRP A 64 44.82 -10.12 26.59
C TRP A 64 46.04 -10.04 25.67
N LEU A 65 47.22 -10.51 26.11
CA LEU A 65 48.41 -10.55 25.28
C LEU A 65 48.20 -11.47 24.06
N LEU A 66 47.52 -12.60 24.23
CA LEU A 66 47.14 -13.48 23.13
C LEU A 66 46.16 -12.77 22.18
N THR A 67 45.08 -12.16 22.70
CA THR A 67 44.10 -11.41 21.92
C THR A 67 44.75 -10.31 21.09
N ARG A 68 45.70 -9.55 21.65
CA ARG A 68 46.44 -8.52 20.90
C ARG A 68 47.18 -9.08 19.69
N ARG A 69 47.71 -10.31 19.78
CA ARG A 69 48.39 -10.96 18.64
C ARG A 69 47.39 -11.38 17.57
N LEU A 70 46.22 -11.87 17.97
CA LEU A 70 45.13 -12.23 17.05
C LEU A 70 44.56 -10.99 16.35
N LEU A 71 44.40 -9.87 17.07
CA LEU A 71 43.94 -8.60 16.48
C LEU A 71 44.99 -7.95 15.58
N ALA A 72 46.28 -8.22 15.78
CA ALA A 72 47.35 -7.69 14.93
C ALA A 72 47.45 -8.42 13.58
N ASP A 73 46.97 -9.67 13.50
CA ASP A 73 47.00 -10.49 12.31
C ASP A 73 45.69 -10.33 11.50
N PRO A 74 45.74 -9.80 10.27
CA PRO A 74 44.55 -9.62 9.42
C PRO A 74 43.76 -10.91 9.18
N ALA A 75 44.39 -12.09 9.24
CA ALA A 75 43.72 -13.36 9.01
C ALA A 75 42.83 -13.80 10.19
N THR A 76 43.14 -13.35 11.41
CA THR A 76 42.42 -13.73 12.64
C THR A 76 41.64 -12.58 13.28
N ARG A 77 41.96 -11.33 12.94
CA ARG A 77 41.30 -10.12 13.46
C ARG A 77 39.78 -10.10 13.29
N PRO A 78 39.17 -10.37 12.10
CA PRO A 78 37.71 -10.31 11.95
C PRO A 78 36.99 -11.30 12.87
N ARG A 79 37.47 -12.56 12.93
CA ARG A 79 36.90 -13.61 13.78
C ARG A 79 37.08 -13.28 15.26
N THR A 80 38.22 -12.68 15.62
CA THR A 80 38.49 -12.22 16.98
C THR A 80 37.48 -11.15 17.38
N LEU A 81 37.36 -10.05 16.61
CA LEU A 81 36.42 -8.96 16.91
C LEU A 81 34.97 -9.46 17.01
N LYS A 82 34.53 -10.31 16.06
CA LYS A 82 33.21 -10.95 16.12
C LYS A 82 33.00 -11.72 17.43
N ALA A 83 33.99 -12.51 17.86
CA ALA A 83 33.90 -13.30 19.07
C ALA A 83 33.90 -12.46 20.35
N LEU A 84 34.65 -11.35 20.39
CA LEU A 84 34.67 -10.43 21.52
C LEU A 84 33.39 -9.60 21.65
N GLY A 85 32.54 -9.58 20.62
CA GLY A 85 31.34 -8.76 20.55
C GLY A 85 30.35 -9.07 21.68
N GLY A 86 29.72 -8.02 22.22
CA GLY A 86 28.77 -8.14 23.33
C GLY A 86 29.39 -8.48 24.70
N ASN A 87 30.72 -8.43 24.83
CA ASN A 87 31.42 -8.68 26.09
C ASN A 87 32.13 -7.43 26.64
N PRO A 88 31.59 -6.80 27.71
CA PRO A 88 32.18 -5.61 28.33
C PRO A 88 33.60 -5.81 28.88
N GLY A 89 33.92 -7.01 29.38
CA GLY A 89 35.25 -7.31 29.92
C GLY A 89 36.35 -7.21 28.85
N TRP A 90 36.06 -7.71 27.64
CA TRP A 90 36.96 -7.56 26.49
C TRP A 90 37.00 -6.13 25.95
N PHE A 91 35.85 -5.44 25.90
CA PHE A 91 35.80 -4.04 25.50
C PHE A 91 36.64 -3.14 26.42
N ALA A 92 36.61 -3.38 27.74
CA ALA A 92 37.40 -2.65 28.72
C ALA A 92 38.93 -2.79 28.50
N ARG A 93 39.38 -3.90 27.90
CA ARG A 93 40.78 -4.12 27.50
C ARG A 93 41.11 -3.51 26.14
N LEU A 94 40.16 -3.52 25.21
CA LEU A 94 40.33 -3.04 23.84
C LEU A 94 40.26 -1.51 23.73
N ARG A 95 39.49 -0.84 24.60
CA ARG A 95 39.30 0.62 24.59
C ARG A 95 40.63 1.38 24.70
N GLY A 96 40.68 2.55 24.06
CA GLY A 96 41.89 3.39 23.93
C GLY A 96 42.69 3.06 22.67
N ARG A 97 44.03 3.18 22.75
CA ARG A 97 44.96 3.02 21.62
C ARG A 97 44.66 1.83 20.68
N PRO A 98 44.41 0.60 21.15
CA PRO A 98 44.18 -0.53 20.25
C PRO A 98 42.95 -0.34 19.34
N LEU A 99 41.85 0.17 19.89
CA LEU A 99 40.63 0.44 19.13
C LEU A 99 40.76 1.70 18.26
N GLU A 100 41.47 2.73 18.75
CA GLU A 100 41.82 3.91 17.94
C GLU A 100 42.63 3.54 16.69
N ASP A 101 43.61 2.64 16.83
CA ASP A 101 44.42 2.13 15.71
C ASP A 101 43.57 1.35 14.69
N LEU A 102 42.50 0.67 15.14
CA LEU A 102 41.53 0.00 14.28
C LEU A 102 40.63 1.00 13.55
N LEU A 103 40.20 2.06 14.23
CA LEU A 103 39.40 3.15 13.65
C LEU A 103 40.17 3.99 12.61
N ALA A 104 41.51 3.89 12.60
CA ALA A 104 42.38 4.52 11.62
C ALA A 104 42.65 3.66 10.37
N ARG A 105 42.01 2.48 10.24
CA ARG A 105 42.13 1.61 9.07
C ARG A 105 41.29 2.10 7.89
N ASP A 106 41.47 1.47 6.74
CA ASP A 106 40.69 1.75 5.54
C ASP A 106 39.20 1.36 5.70
N ASP A 107 38.37 1.91 4.80
CA ASP A 107 36.92 1.76 4.84
C ASP A 107 36.45 0.29 4.81
N GLN A 108 37.16 -0.58 4.08
CA GLN A 108 36.79 -2.00 4.00
C GLN A 108 36.94 -2.68 5.36
N VAL A 109 38.04 -2.44 6.07
CA VAL A 109 38.25 -2.97 7.43
C VAL A 109 37.23 -2.38 8.41
N LEU A 110 36.92 -1.10 8.29
CA LEU A 110 35.93 -0.45 9.16
C LEU A 110 34.55 -1.08 9.01
N ASP A 111 34.07 -1.20 7.77
CA ASP A 111 32.70 -1.68 7.48
C ASP A 111 32.52 -3.17 7.77
N THR A 112 33.55 -3.98 7.51
CA THR A 112 33.44 -5.44 7.63
C THR A 112 33.83 -5.97 9.01
N GLU A 113 34.65 -5.24 9.78
CA GLU A 113 35.22 -5.75 11.04
C GLU A 113 34.90 -4.86 12.24
N VAL A 114 35.19 -3.55 12.16
CA VAL A 114 35.20 -2.66 13.33
C VAL A 114 33.79 -2.17 13.68
N VAL A 115 33.02 -1.70 12.70
CA VAL A 115 31.65 -1.22 12.92
C VAL A 115 30.72 -2.32 13.43
N PRO A 116 30.73 -3.56 12.89
CA PRO A 116 29.99 -4.69 13.48
C PRO A 116 30.35 -4.96 14.95
N TYR A 117 31.61 -4.81 15.33
CA TYR A 117 32.02 -4.92 16.72
C TYR A 117 31.42 -3.80 17.58
N LEU A 118 31.49 -2.54 17.14
CA LEU A 118 30.89 -1.41 17.86
C LEU A 118 29.37 -1.52 17.98
N LEU A 119 28.69 -2.02 16.94
CA LEU A 119 27.25 -2.33 16.97
C LEU A 119 26.89 -3.31 18.10
N SER A 120 27.76 -4.29 18.38
CA SER A 120 27.55 -5.25 19.46
C SER A 120 27.77 -4.65 20.86
N MET A 121 28.46 -3.51 20.95
CA MET A 121 28.86 -2.88 22.21
C MET A 121 28.04 -1.63 22.55
N VAL A 122 27.45 -0.95 21.56
CA VAL A 122 26.80 0.35 21.78
C VAL A 122 25.66 0.29 22.81
N ASP A 123 24.86 -0.77 22.82
CA ASP A 123 23.79 -0.98 23.82
C ASP A 123 24.35 -1.09 25.26
N LEU A 124 25.56 -1.64 25.41
CA LEU A 124 26.19 -1.95 26.70
C LEU A 124 27.09 -0.81 27.20
N GLU A 125 27.74 -0.08 26.29
CA GLU A 125 28.84 0.87 26.56
C GLU A 125 28.63 2.19 25.79
N GLN A 126 27.42 2.77 25.87
CA GLN A 126 27.00 3.91 25.05
C GLN A 126 27.97 5.10 25.10
N GLU A 127 28.34 5.56 26.30
CA GLU A 127 29.21 6.74 26.46
C GLU A 127 30.58 6.52 25.84
N ALA A 128 31.16 5.33 26.04
CA ALA A 128 32.48 4.99 25.51
C ALA A 128 32.45 4.84 23.98
N VAL A 129 31.46 4.13 23.43
CA VAL A 129 31.33 3.93 21.97
C VAL A 129 31.04 5.25 21.26
N THR A 130 30.12 6.06 21.78
CA THR A 130 29.77 7.35 21.17
C THR A 130 30.92 8.35 21.27
N GLY A 131 31.64 8.37 22.39
CA GLY A 131 32.86 9.16 22.54
C GLY A 131 33.95 8.81 21.52
N LEU A 132 34.09 7.53 21.16
CA LEU A 132 35.03 7.08 20.12
C LEU A 132 34.61 7.50 18.71
N LEU A 133 33.31 7.50 18.41
CA LEU A 133 32.79 7.80 17.08
C LEU A 133 32.67 9.30 16.79
N ARG A 134 32.47 10.12 17.83
CA ARG A 134 32.26 11.57 17.73
C ARG A 134 33.29 12.30 16.84
N PRO A 135 34.60 12.04 16.90
CA PRO A 135 35.59 12.74 16.07
C PRO A 135 35.53 12.40 14.57
N PHE A 136 34.75 11.40 14.18
CA PHE A 136 34.66 10.89 12.81
C PHE A 136 33.38 11.30 12.08
N LEU A 137 32.33 11.72 12.80
CA LEU A 137 31.10 12.21 12.19
C LEU A 137 31.41 13.42 11.27
N GLY A 138 30.82 13.44 10.07
CA GLY A 138 31.01 14.48 9.07
C GLY A 138 32.34 14.44 8.30
N ARG A 139 33.25 13.47 8.57
CA ARG A 139 34.50 13.34 7.79
C ARG A 139 34.28 12.88 6.35
N SER A 140 33.23 12.10 6.12
CA SER A 140 32.79 11.62 4.80
C SER A 140 31.36 11.08 4.89
N ASP A 141 30.70 10.93 3.75
CA ASP A 141 29.37 10.32 3.66
C ASP A 141 29.35 8.90 4.26
N HIS A 142 30.43 8.13 4.08
CA HIS A 142 30.59 6.81 4.70
C HIS A 142 30.53 6.88 6.24
N TRP A 143 31.15 7.88 6.85
CA TRP A 143 31.11 8.02 8.31
C TRP A 143 29.74 8.43 8.84
N ILE A 144 28.97 9.23 8.09
CA ILE A 144 27.57 9.54 8.41
C ILE A 144 26.75 8.24 8.47
N VAL A 145 26.88 7.38 7.45
CA VAL A 145 26.20 6.09 7.39
C VAL A 145 26.61 5.15 8.54
N ARG A 146 27.92 5.05 8.84
CA ARG A 146 28.43 4.21 9.94
C ARG A 146 27.89 4.64 11.31
N VAL A 147 27.94 5.95 11.59
CA VAL A 147 27.44 6.49 12.86
C VAL A 147 25.94 6.29 12.97
N SER A 148 25.20 6.52 11.88
CA SER A 148 23.77 6.22 11.80
C SER A 148 23.46 4.75 12.12
N TRP A 149 24.17 3.81 11.50
CA TRP A 149 23.99 2.37 11.80
C TRP A 149 24.28 2.03 13.25
N VAL A 150 25.37 2.56 13.82
CA VAL A 150 25.72 2.30 15.22
C VAL A 150 24.66 2.84 16.18
N LEU A 151 24.21 4.09 15.98
CA LEU A 151 23.16 4.67 16.83
C LEU A 151 21.81 3.98 16.65
N GLY A 152 21.47 3.54 15.44
CA GLY A 152 20.24 2.79 15.15
C GLY A 152 20.18 1.41 15.83
N ARG A 153 21.27 0.93 16.41
CA ARG A 153 21.28 -0.30 17.20
C ARG A 153 20.93 -0.08 18.67
N ILE A 154 20.92 1.17 19.16
CA ILE A 154 20.62 1.48 20.55
C ILE A 154 19.15 1.19 20.84
N ARG A 155 18.89 0.25 21.76
CA ARG A 155 17.55 -0.14 22.19
C ARG A 155 17.09 0.52 23.48
N ASP A 156 18.03 0.94 24.33
CA ASP A 156 17.75 1.56 25.62
C ASP A 156 18.61 2.81 25.82
N TRP A 157 18.12 3.95 25.36
CA TRP A 157 18.85 5.22 25.39
C TRP A 157 19.01 5.75 26.81
N HIS A 158 20.25 5.91 27.29
CA HIS A 158 20.51 6.39 28.65
C HIS A 158 21.73 7.31 28.79
N ALA A 159 22.60 7.41 27.77
CA ALA A 159 23.77 8.28 27.80
C ALA A 159 23.54 9.61 27.06
N LEU A 160 23.82 10.74 27.72
CA LEU A 160 23.74 12.08 27.12
C LEU A 160 24.70 12.23 25.92
N ALA A 161 25.87 11.58 25.97
CA ALA A 161 26.82 11.57 24.85
C ALA A 161 26.24 10.94 23.57
N ALA A 162 25.35 9.95 23.70
CA ALA A 162 24.66 9.33 22.57
C ALA A 162 23.65 10.30 21.94
N LEU A 163 22.86 10.98 22.79
CA LEU A 163 21.93 12.03 22.36
C LEU A 163 22.65 13.15 21.60
N GLU A 164 23.77 13.65 22.14
CA GLU A 164 24.55 14.71 21.49
C GLU A 164 25.10 14.26 20.13
N LEU A 165 25.54 13.00 20.01
CA LEU A 165 26.03 12.46 18.73
C LEU A 165 24.87 12.28 17.73
N PHE A 166 23.70 11.87 18.20
CA PHE A 166 22.50 11.77 17.37
C PHE A 166 22.02 13.14 16.87
N GLU A 167 22.04 14.16 17.72
CA GLU A 167 21.75 15.54 17.31
C GLU A 167 22.71 16.02 16.23
N LEU A 168 24.02 15.77 16.38
CA LEU A 168 25.00 16.09 15.35
C LEU A 168 24.73 15.31 14.05
N LEU A 169 24.35 14.03 14.14
CA LEU A 169 24.01 13.22 12.97
C LEU A 169 22.86 13.84 12.16
N LEU A 170 21.79 14.29 12.84
CA LEU A 170 20.64 14.93 12.18
C LEU A 170 21.02 16.19 11.39
N HIS A 171 22.08 16.90 11.80
CA HIS A 171 22.56 18.07 11.06
C HIS A 171 23.27 17.67 9.75
N GLU A 172 23.97 16.55 9.74
CA GLU A 172 24.75 16.03 8.60
C GLU A 172 23.88 15.30 7.56
N VAL A 173 22.73 14.72 7.96
CA VAL A 173 21.81 14.02 7.06
C VAL A 173 21.08 15.02 6.13
N PRO A 174 20.80 14.68 4.85
CA PRO A 174 20.03 15.52 3.93
C PRO A 174 18.63 15.88 4.46
N ALA A 175 18.11 17.05 4.08
CA ALA A 175 16.80 17.54 4.56
C ALA A 175 15.63 16.65 4.12
N SER A 176 15.76 16.00 2.96
CA SER A 176 14.80 15.01 2.43
C SER A 176 14.81 13.67 3.19
N GLU A 177 15.84 13.40 4.00
CA GLU A 177 16.02 12.12 4.71
C GLU A 177 15.89 12.26 6.22
N VAL A 178 16.06 13.45 6.78
CA VAL A 178 16.06 13.70 8.23
C VAL A 178 14.78 13.22 8.93
N GLY A 179 13.62 13.31 8.25
CA GLY A 179 12.35 12.85 8.81
C GLY A 179 12.16 11.33 8.76
N ASN A 180 13.06 10.59 8.09
CA ASN A 180 13.11 9.14 8.05
C ASN A 180 14.01 8.53 9.13
N THR A 181 14.39 9.32 10.14
CA THR A 181 15.21 8.85 11.25
C THR A 181 14.35 8.05 12.22
N HIS A 182 14.59 6.75 12.34
CA HIS A 182 13.73 5.81 13.05
C HIS A 182 13.90 5.87 14.57
N GLU A 183 15.00 6.44 15.04
CA GLU A 183 15.40 6.48 16.46
C GLU A 183 14.78 7.67 17.23
N LEU A 184 14.13 8.61 16.53
CA LEU A 184 13.68 9.88 17.13
C LEU A 184 12.73 9.67 18.32
N ASP A 185 11.82 8.69 18.25
CA ASP A 185 10.84 8.46 19.31
C ASP A 185 11.48 7.84 20.56
N GLU A 186 12.35 6.86 20.39
CA GLU A 186 13.12 6.25 21.48
C GLU A 186 14.02 7.28 22.18
N VAL A 187 14.68 8.15 21.40
CA VAL A 187 15.48 9.26 21.95
C VAL A 187 14.62 10.24 22.73
N VAL A 188 13.45 10.64 22.21
CA VAL A 188 12.54 11.58 22.88
C VAL A 188 11.91 10.96 24.13
N LYS A 189 11.62 9.65 24.14
CA LYS A 189 11.14 8.93 25.34
C LYS A 189 12.19 8.96 26.45
N ALA A 190 13.47 8.76 26.11
CA ALA A 190 14.58 8.77 27.06
C ALA A 190 14.95 10.19 27.53
N PHE A 191 14.94 11.17 26.62
CA PHE A 191 15.32 12.56 26.88
C PHE A 191 14.23 13.55 26.43
N PRO A 192 13.09 13.65 27.14
CA PRO A 192 11.95 14.41 26.63
C PRO A 192 12.19 15.91 26.45
N ARG A 193 13.00 16.55 27.31
CA ARG A 193 13.26 17.99 27.24
C ARG A 193 14.18 18.34 26.08
N GLU A 194 15.25 17.58 25.93
CA GLU A 194 16.20 17.70 24.82
C GLU A 194 15.56 17.29 23.49
N GLY A 195 14.75 16.23 23.51
CA GLY A 195 13.99 15.72 22.37
C GLY A 195 13.03 16.74 21.76
N CYS A 196 12.53 17.72 22.53
CA CYS A 196 11.74 18.83 21.99
C CYS A 196 12.51 19.64 20.93
N ARG A 197 13.82 19.85 21.12
CA ARG A 197 14.68 20.55 20.15
C ARG A 197 14.92 19.72 18.90
N LEU A 198 15.05 18.39 19.06
CA LEU A 198 15.19 17.47 17.93
C LEU A 198 13.91 17.46 17.08
N ILE A 199 12.73 17.43 17.71
CA ILE A 199 11.44 17.53 17.01
C ILE A 199 11.37 18.82 16.20
N GLN A 200 11.75 19.96 16.78
CA GLN A 200 11.80 21.23 16.07
C GLN A 200 12.75 21.18 14.86
N HIS A 201 13.94 20.58 15.04
CA HIS A 201 14.94 20.45 13.98
C HIS A 201 14.41 19.61 12.81
N VAL A 202 13.86 18.43 13.11
CA VAL A 202 13.28 17.51 12.12
C VAL A 202 12.14 18.18 11.36
N LEU A 203 11.17 18.78 12.08
CA LEU A 203 10.05 19.48 11.46
C LEU A 203 10.49 20.65 10.58
N GLY A 204 11.48 21.43 11.02
CA GLY A 204 12.04 22.55 10.27
C GLY A 204 12.67 22.12 8.96
N ARG A 205 13.58 21.13 9.02
CA ARG A 205 14.30 20.61 7.86
C ARG A 205 13.39 19.87 6.88
N SER A 206 12.43 19.08 7.37
CA SER A 206 11.44 18.43 6.48
C SER A 206 10.53 19.43 5.79
N LEU A 207 10.19 20.54 6.44
CA LEU A 207 9.45 21.64 5.81
C LEU A 207 10.31 22.33 4.74
N ASP A 208 11.60 22.55 4.99
CA ASP A 208 12.52 23.12 4.00
C ASP A 208 12.57 22.26 2.73
N ALA A 209 12.76 20.95 2.88
CA ALA A 209 12.78 20.01 1.76
C ALA A 209 11.47 20.01 0.96
N HIS A 210 10.32 19.99 1.65
CA HIS A 210 9.02 20.04 1.00
C HIS A 210 8.81 21.34 0.19
N LEU A 211 9.26 22.48 0.71
CA LEU A 211 9.14 23.76 0.01
C LEU A 211 10.08 23.86 -1.21
N GLU A 212 11.21 23.14 -1.21
CA GLU A 212 12.12 23.05 -2.36
C GLU A 212 11.53 22.21 -3.51
N ASP A 213 10.79 21.14 -3.21
CA ASP A 213 10.15 20.26 -4.20
C ASP A 213 8.93 20.89 -4.91
N GLY A 214 8.47 22.06 -4.42
CA GLY A 214 7.35 22.83 -4.98
C GLY A 214 6.00 22.53 -4.29
N PRO A 215 5.05 23.48 -4.30
CA PRO A 215 3.81 23.33 -3.55
C PRO A 215 2.96 22.17 -4.11
N SER A 216 2.68 21.17 -3.27
CA SER A 216 1.64 20.17 -3.55
C SER A 216 0.25 20.83 -3.50
N SER A 217 -0.74 20.19 -4.13
CA SER A 217 -2.12 20.67 -4.16
C SER A 217 -2.63 20.97 -2.74
N PRO A 218 -3.24 22.14 -2.47
CA PRO A 218 -3.73 22.56 -1.14
C PRO A 218 -4.90 21.75 -0.58
N ARG A 219 -5.18 20.57 -1.17
CA ARG A 219 -6.18 19.60 -0.73
C ARG A 219 -5.57 18.38 -0.01
N GLY A 220 -4.23 18.26 0.04
CA GLY A 220 -3.50 17.28 0.86
C GLY A 220 -3.15 17.85 2.24
N GLY A 221 -3.09 17.01 3.29
CA GLY A 221 -2.61 17.44 4.61
C GLY A 221 -1.10 17.71 4.56
N LEU A 222 -0.64 18.86 5.06
CA LEU A 222 0.77 19.28 4.93
C LEU A 222 1.74 18.24 5.48
N MET A 223 1.42 17.61 6.61
CA MET A 223 2.29 16.62 7.23
C MET A 223 2.43 15.33 6.42
N ARG A 224 1.42 14.99 5.62
CA ARG A 224 1.47 13.84 4.70
C ARG A 224 2.46 14.06 3.56
N ASP A 225 2.61 15.29 3.10
CA ASP A 225 3.42 15.62 1.92
C ASP A 225 4.87 15.98 2.29
N MET A 226 5.19 16.08 3.59
CA MET A 226 6.56 16.21 4.08
C MET A 226 7.24 14.83 4.15
N PRO A 227 8.57 14.73 3.98
CA PRO A 227 9.32 13.49 4.09
C PRO A 227 9.48 13.07 5.56
N LEU A 228 8.39 12.60 6.18
CA LEU A 228 8.29 12.24 7.58
C LEU A 228 7.95 10.76 7.75
N HIS A 229 8.65 10.09 8.67
CA HIS A 229 8.28 8.75 9.11
C HIS A 229 7.14 8.84 10.13
N ASN A 230 5.92 8.62 9.63
CA ASN A 230 4.69 8.90 10.36
C ASN A 230 4.60 8.23 11.76
N TYR A 231 5.07 7.00 11.93
CA TYR A 231 4.94 6.30 13.22
C TYR A 231 5.85 6.89 14.31
N THR A 232 7.16 6.97 14.04
CA THR A 232 8.17 7.52 14.96
C THR A 232 7.84 8.95 15.38
N LEU A 233 7.45 9.80 14.43
CA LEU A 233 7.13 11.20 14.76
C LEU A 233 5.90 11.32 15.68
N GLN A 234 4.89 10.47 15.49
CA GLN A 234 3.68 10.45 16.32
C GLN A 234 4.01 10.08 17.77
N GLU A 235 4.81 9.03 17.99
CA GLU A 235 5.22 8.63 19.33
C GLU A 235 6.14 9.68 19.98
N ALA A 236 7.01 10.33 19.20
CA ALA A 236 7.84 11.45 19.68
C ALA A 236 6.97 12.63 20.17
N PHE A 237 5.95 13.06 19.40
CA PHE A 237 5.05 14.13 19.82
C PHE A 237 4.33 13.79 21.14
N LYS A 238 3.84 12.56 21.26
CA LYS A 238 3.12 12.11 22.46
C LYS A 238 4.03 12.07 23.69
N ALA A 239 5.25 11.56 23.54
CA ALA A 239 6.25 11.51 24.60
C ALA A 239 6.66 12.92 25.06
N ALA A 240 7.04 13.79 24.13
CA ALA A 240 7.47 15.17 24.44
C ALA A 240 6.34 16.02 25.05
N SER A 241 5.15 16.01 24.44
CA SER A 241 4.01 16.81 24.91
C SER A 241 3.54 16.41 26.32
N SER A 242 3.69 15.13 26.69
CA SER A 242 3.28 14.63 28.00
C SER A 242 4.34 14.87 29.08
N ALA A 243 5.62 14.63 28.77
CA ALA A 243 6.70 14.69 29.75
C ALA A 243 7.33 16.09 29.91
N ALA A 244 7.33 16.91 28.85
CA ALA A 244 7.91 18.26 28.84
C ALA A 244 7.00 19.26 28.07
N PRO A 245 5.73 19.47 28.49
CA PRO A 245 4.74 20.24 27.74
C PRO A 245 5.17 21.68 27.42
N GLY A 246 5.84 22.34 28.36
CA GLY A 246 6.35 23.71 28.18
C GLY A 246 7.43 23.81 27.11
N ASP A 247 8.43 22.95 27.22
CA ASP A 247 9.55 22.91 26.29
C ASP A 247 9.09 22.45 24.89
N PHE A 248 8.15 21.50 24.83
CA PHE A 248 7.54 21.05 23.58
C PHE A 248 6.84 22.18 22.84
N VAL A 249 5.94 22.90 23.50
CA VAL A 249 5.20 24.02 22.88
C VAL A 249 6.16 25.12 22.44
N GLU A 250 7.15 25.47 23.25
CA GLU A 250 8.13 26.50 22.89
C GLU A 250 9.01 26.10 21.70
N ALA A 251 9.38 24.81 21.60
CA ALA A 251 10.16 24.29 20.49
C ALA A 251 9.38 24.30 19.16
N VAL A 252 8.10 23.90 19.17
CA VAL A 252 7.30 23.82 17.93
C VAL A 252 6.62 25.13 17.53
N LEU A 253 6.50 26.11 18.42
CA LEU A 253 5.81 27.37 18.13
C LEU A 253 6.43 28.19 16.97
N PRO A 254 7.76 28.32 16.84
CA PRO A 254 8.36 28.96 15.66
C PRO A 254 8.01 28.24 14.36
N TRP A 255 7.97 26.91 14.38
CA TRP A 255 7.58 26.10 13.22
C TRP A 255 6.11 26.31 12.88
N LEU A 256 5.22 26.27 13.87
CA LEU A 256 3.79 26.56 13.70
C LEU A 256 3.59 27.93 13.05
N GLN A 257 4.29 28.97 13.53
CA GLN A 257 4.22 30.32 12.99
C GLN A 257 4.63 30.38 11.51
N ARG A 258 5.67 29.63 11.13
CA ARG A 258 6.14 29.54 9.75
C ARG A 258 5.11 28.84 8.86
N VAL A 259 4.55 27.72 9.31
CA VAL A 259 3.59 26.92 8.55
C VAL A 259 2.29 27.66 8.30
N VAL A 260 1.71 28.28 9.32
CA VAL A 260 0.47 29.04 9.13
C VAL A 260 0.71 30.26 8.24
N GLY A 261 1.94 30.80 8.24
CA GLY A 261 2.39 31.90 7.40
C GLY A 261 2.62 31.56 5.93
N LEU A 262 2.50 30.28 5.51
CA LEU A 262 2.61 29.89 4.09
C LEU A 262 1.41 30.36 3.26
N THR A 263 0.28 30.68 3.91
CA THR A 263 -0.88 31.24 3.24
C THR A 263 -0.91 32.75 3.43
N ASP A 264 -1.00 33.49 2.32
CA ASP A 264 -1.18 34.93 2.36
C ASP A 264 -2.59 35.26 2.89
N PRO A 265 -2.71 36.09 3.95
CA PRO A 265 -3.99 36.60 4.37
C PRO A 265 -4.54 37.53 3.27
N PRO A 266 -5.85 37.51 3.00
CA PRO A 266 -6.44 38.41 2.02
C PRO A 266 -6.23 39.89 2.40
N ASP A 267 -6.11 40.76 1.39
CA ASP A 267 -5.93 42.22 1.53
C ASP A 267 -7.14 42.95 2.17
N TYR A 268 -8.23 42.24 2.43
CA TYR A 268 -9.41 42.72 3.15
C TYR A 268 -9.57 41.94 4.44
N GLU A 269 -10.34 42.45 5.41
CA GLU A 269 -10.71 41.67 6.60
C GLU A 269 -11.93 40.76 6.30
N PRO A 270 -11.74 39.48 5.97
CA PRO A 270 -12.85 38.55 5.89
C PRO A 270 -13.48 38.33 7.27
N PRO A 271 -14.73 37.87 7.32
CA PRO A 271 -15.39 37.53 8.58
C PRO A 271 -14.89 36.24 9.24
N TYR A 272 -13.76 35.70 8.79
CA TYR A 272 -13.11 34.49 9.27
C TYR A 272 -11.60 34.72 9.34
N PHE A 273 -10.88 33.94 10.14
CA PHE A 273 -9.41 33.95 10.09
C PHE A 273 -8.94 33.28 8.80
N ALA A 274 -7.75 33.66 8.31
CA ALA A 274 -7.22 33.09 7.07
C ALA A 274 -7.09 31.56 7.24
N PRO A 275 -7.69 30.75 6.34
CA PRO A 275 -7.43 29.32 6.31
C PRO A 275 -5.94 29.09 6.08
N ASP A 276 -5.35 28.21 6.88
CA ASP A 276 -3.95 27.84 6.80
C ASP A 276 -3.78 26.34 6.53
N ALA A 277 -2.55 25.93 6.21
CA ALA A 277 -2.19 24.57 5.85
C ALA A 277 -2.58 23.49 6.89
N LEU A 278 -2.78 23.88 8.16
CA LEU A 278 -3.15 22.97 9.25
C LEU A 278 -4.65 22.98 9.58
N SER A 279 -5.39 23.95 9.04
CA SER A 279 -6.80 24.18 9.37
C SER A 279 -7.81 23.45 8.46
N HIS A 280 -7.35 22.91 7.32
CA HIS A 280 -8.22 22.24 6.36
C HIS A 280 -8.72 20.90 6.92
N GLY A 281 -10.04 20.71 6.96
CA GLY A 281 -10.65 19.44 7.37
C GLY A 281 -10.48 19.10 8.86
N TRP A 282 -10.38 20.10 9.75
CA TRP A 282 -10.12 19.96 11.20
C TRP A 282 -10.96 18.87 11.88
N TYR A 283 -12.21 18.70 11.47
CA TYR A 283 -13.11 17.64 11.98
C TYR A 283 -13.43 16.50 10.99
N ASP A 284 -12.92 16.56 9.76
CA ASP A 284 -13.37 15.72 8.65
C ASP A 284 -12.27 14.86 8.05
N CYS A 285 -11.20 15.48 7.53
CA CYS A 285 -10.20 14.82 6.69
C CYS A 285 -8.75 15.20 7.04
N LEU A 286 -8.47 15.57 8.30
CA LEU A 286 -7.08 15.70 8.77
C LEU A 286 -6.30 14.41 8.49
N ASP A 287 -5.11 14.55 7.91
CA ASP A 287 -4.20 13.41 7.84
C ASP A 287 -3.83 12.93 9.25
N PRO A 288 -3.53 11.63 9.45
CA PRO A 288 -3.24 11.09 10.77
C PRO A 288 -2.10 11.78 11.52
N ALA A 289 -1.02 12.17 10.82
CA ALA A 289 0.14 12.81 11.45
C ALA A 289 -0.20 14.23 11.92
N GLN A 290 -0.90 15.01 11.09
CA GLN A 290 -1.38 16.34 11.45
C GLN A 290 -2.39 16.31 12.60
N SER A 291 -3.30 15.35 12.60
CA SER A 291 -4.26 15.15 13.70
C SER A 291 -3.56 14.88 15.03
N ILE A 292 -2.52 14.05 15.03
CA ILE A 292 -1.73 13.73 16.23
C ILE A 292 -0.92 14.94 16.71
N PHE A 293 -0.31 15.70 15.79
CA PHE A 293 0.39 16.93 16.11
C PHE A 293 -0.53 17.98 16.78
N ILE A 294 -1.69 18.26 16.17
CA ILE A 294 -2.67 19.21 16.71
C ILE A 294 -3.14 18.77 18.09
N ARG A 295 -3.42 17.48 18.28
CA ARG A 295 -3.83 16.93 19.57
C ARG A 295 -2.73 17.07 20.63
N ALA A 296 -1.49 16.73 20.31
CA ALA A 296 -0.35 16.88 21.20
C ALA A 296 -0.15 18.35 21.64
N LEU A 297 -0.33 19.29 20.72
CA LEU A 297 -0.30 20.73 21.03
C LEU A 297 -1.44 21.15 21.97
N ILE A 298 -2.67 20.72 21.72
CA ILE A 298 -3.82 21.04 22.59
C ILE A 298 -3.60 20.46 23.99
N ASP A 299 -3.14 19.22 24.09
CA ASP A 299 -2.91 18.52 25.36
C ASP A 299 -1.78 19.19 26.16
N ALA A 300 -0.66 19.55 25.50
CA ALA A 300 0.44 20.28 26.12
C ALA A 300 0.03 21.69 26.60
N LEU A 301 -0.65 22.47 25.75
CA LEU A 301 -1.16 23.80 26.10
C LEU A 301 -2.19 23.73 27.24
N THR A 302 -3.06 22.72 27.24
CA THR A 302 -4.03 22.50 28.32
C THR A 302 -3.34 22.15 29.63
N THR A 303 -2.29 21.35 29.57
CA THR A 303 -1.45 21.02 30.73
C THR A 303 -0.80 22.28 31.30
N LEU A 304 -0.16 23.09 30.45
CA LEU A 304 0.40 24.39 30.85
C LEU A 304 -0.64 25.34 31.44
N ALA A 305 -1.84 25.39 30.85
CA ALA A 305 -2.92 26.21 31.38
C ALA A 305 -3.33 25.78 32.80
N ARG A 306 -3.13 24.51 33.19
CA ARG A 306 -3.40 23.99 34.53
C ARG A 306 -2.22 24.19 35.49
N THR A 307 -0.99 23.96 35.03
CA THR A 307 0.21 23.90 35.88
C THR A 307 1.00 25.21 35.94
N GLU A 308 1.11 25.94 34.82
CA GLU A 308 2.00 27.10 34.63
C GLU A 308 1.24 28.28 34.00
N ARG A 309 0.29 28.86 34.75
CA ARG A 309 -0.70 29.83 34.22
C ARG A 309 -0.09 31.06 33.55
N ASP A 310 0.97 31.64 34.13
CA ASP A 310 1.59 32.85 33.59
C ASP A 310 2.33 32.55 32.28
N ARG A 311 3.01 31.41 32.21
CA ARG A 311 3.65 30.92 30.97
C ARG A 311 2.60 30.67 29.88
N PHE A 312 1.49 30.00 30.23
CA PHE A 312 0.38 29.81 29.31
C PHE A 312 -0.21 31.12 28.80
N ARG A 313 -0.42 32.13 29.66
CA ARG A 313 -0.96 33.44 29.23
C ARG A 313 -0.06 34.14 28.20
N ILE A 314 1.26 34.03 28.35
CA ILE A 314 2.23 34.57 27.37
C ILE A 314 2.07 33.85 26.03
N LEU A 315 2.06 32.51 26.04
CA LEU A 315 1.88 31.69 24.84
C LEU A 315 0.52 31.94 24.17
N ALA A 316 -0.54 32.07 24.98
CA ALA A 316 -1.87 32.35 24.49
C ALA A 316 -1.96 33.73 23.84
N GLY A 317 -1.26 34.74 24.37
CA GLY A 317 -1.13 36.05 23.73
C GLY A 317 -0.45 35.96 22.36
N ARG A 318 0.61 35.15 22.22
CA ARG A 318 1.31 34.93 20.94
C ARG A 318 0.39 34.24 19.92
N LEU A 319 -0.31 33.17 20.30
CA LEU A 319 -1.25 32.47 19.43
C LEU A 319 -2.42 33.38 19.02
N ALA A 320 -2.97 34.16 19.96
CA ALA A 320 -4.11 35.04 19.71
C ALA A 320 -3.78 36.16 18.71
N ALA A 321 -2.51 36.58 18.63
CA ALA A 321 -2.03 37.61 17.71
C ALA A 321 -1.85 37.10 16.27
N MET A 322 -1.83 35.78 16.03
CA MET A 322 -1.67 35.22 14.69
C MET A 322 -3.00 35.30 13.91
N PRO A 323 -3.03 35.88 12.69
CA PRO A 323 -4.26 36.11 11.93
C PRO A 323 -4.77 34.86 11.17
N TYR A 324 -4.42 33.67 11.64
CA TYR A 324 -4.69 32.37 11.00
C TYR A 324 -5.67 31.53 11.81
N GLN A 325 -6.33 30.58 11.16
CA GLN A 325 -7.40 29.80 11.76
C GLN A 325 -6.89 28.82 12.83
N THR A 326 -5.80 28.10 12.58
CA THR A 326 -5.23 27.07 13.47
C THR A 326 -4.92 27.60 14.88
N PRO A 327 -4.16 28.72 15.08
CA PRO A 327 -3.87 29.25 16.40
C PRO A 327 -5.14 29.63 17.21
N GLN A 328 -6.16 30.13 16.52
CA GLN A 328 -7.42 30.54 17.16
C GLN A 328 -8.26 29.33 17.57
N GLN A 329 -8.28 28.27 16.76
CA GLN A 329 -8.92 26.99 17.13
C GLN A 329 -8.18 26.31 18.28
N LEU A 330 -6.84 26.26 18.27
CA LEU A 330 -6.05 25.74 19.40
C LEU A 330 -6.44 26.42 20.72
N LEU A 331 -6.52 27.76 20.73
CA LEU A 331 -6.94 28.52 21.91
C LEU A 331 -8.38 28.21 22.33
N ALA A 332 -9.31 28.10 21.38
CA ALA A 332 -10.70 27.76 21.68
C ALA A 332 -10.81 26.39 22.36
N HIS A 333 -10.03 25.39 21.90
CA HIS A 333 -9.98 24.06 22.51
C HIS A 333 -9.39 24.08 23.92
N VAL A 334 -8.27 24.78 24.12
CA VAL A 334 -7.61 24.87 25.43
C VAL A 334 -8.51 25.59 26.43
N TYR A 335 -9.05 26.75 26.06
CA TYR A 335 -9.95 27.51 26.94
C TYR A 335 -11.23 26.75 27.29
N ARG A 336 -11.77 25.95 26.35
CA ARG A 336 -12.92 25.07 26.62
C ARG A 336 -12.58 23.99 27.65
N ALA A 337 -11.34 23.54 27.73
CA ALA A 337 -10.90 22.50 28.67
C ALA A 337 -10.60 23.03 30.09
N VAL A 338 -10.43 24.35 30.26
CA VAL A 338 -10.14 25.01 31.54
C VAL A 338 -10.92 26.34 31.74
N PRO A 339 -12.24 26.39 31.53
CA PRO A 339 -13.00 27.65 31.48
C PRO A 339 -13.05 28.39 32.84
N ASP A 340 -13.06 27.65 33.95
CA ASP A 340 -13.13 28.19 35.31
C ASP A 340 -11.91 29.04 35.67
N ALA A 341 -10.71 28.60 35.24
CA ALA A 341 -9.47 29.30 35.55
C ALA A 341 -9.25 30.55 34.69
N TYR A 342 -9.92 30.63 33.53
CA TYR A 342 -9.65 31.63 32.49
C TYR A 342 -10.88 32.43 32.06
N THR A 343 -11.96 32.43 32.84
CA THR A 343 -13.24 33.06 32.46
C THR A 343 -13.09 34.50 31.93
N GLY A 344 -12.23 35.32 32.55
CA GLY A 344 -11.95 36.68 32.07
C GLY A 344 -11.10 36.74 30.79
N ASP A 345 -10.15 35.82 30.63
CA ASP A 345 -9.29 35.72 29.46
C ASP A 345 -10.07 35.20 28.24
N VAL A 346 -10.98 34.23 28.44
CA VAL A 346 -11.90 33.74 27.40
C VAL A 346 -12.84 34.84 26.90
N LEU A 347 -13.40 35.64 27.82
CA LEU A 347 -14.24 36.76 27.43
C LEU A 347 -13.44 37.78 26.62
N ARG A 348 -12.24 38.16 27.08
CA ARG A 348 -11.34 39.07 26.35
C ARG A 348 -10.96 38.51 24.97
N PHE A 349 -10.75 37.20 24.88
CA PHE A 349 -10.49 36.52 23.62
C PHE A 349 -11.68 36.67 22.67
N LEU A 350 -12.89 36.26 23.06
CA LEU A 350 -14.10 36.35 22.23
C LEU A 350 -14.44 37.78 21.80
N LEU A 351 -14.32 38.75 22.70
CA LEU A 351 -14.64 40.16 22.44
C LEU A 351 -13.56 40.90 21.64
N GLY A 352 -12.32 40.40 21.64
CA GLY A 352 -11.19 41.09 21.03
C GLY A 352 -11.16 41.08 19.50
N ASP A 353 -11.88 40.16 18.85
CA ASP A 353 -11.98 40.07 17.40
C ASP A 353 -13.31 39.41 16.99
N ARG A 354 -14.07 40.01 16.08
CA ARG A 354 -15.38 39.49 15.64
C ARG A 354 -15.29 38.13 14.97
N ARG A 355 -14.16 37.83 14.31
CA ARG A 355 -13.91 36.54 13.65
C ARG A 355 -13.87 35.39 14.66
N ARG A 356 -13.62 35.65 15.94
CA ARG A 356 -13.63 34.63 17.01
C ARG A 356 -15.04 34.17 17.41
N LEU A 357 -16.08 34.89 16.97
CA LEU A 357 -17.46 34.38 16.99
C LEU A 357 -17.72 33.37 15.86
N ASN A 358 -16.79 33.23 14.92
CA ASN A 358 -16.91 32.42 13.72
C ASN A 358 -15.87 31.28 13.63
N LEU A 359 -15.47 30.69 14.76
CA LEU A 359 -14.50 29.58 14.79
C LEU A 359 -15.17 28.22 14.60
N GLY A 360 -14.45 27.33 13.91
CA GLY A 360 -14.86 25.97 13.58
C GLY A 360 -15.48 25.83 12.20
N ASP A 361 -15.34 24.65 11.61
CA ASP A 361 -15.63 24.38 10.19
C ASP A 361 -17.09 24.63 9.78
N HIS A 362 -18.05 24.53 10.72
CA HIS A 362 -19.46 24.70 10.43
C HIS A 362 -20.26 25.21 11.65
N GLN A 363 -21.26 26.07 11.41
CA GLN A 363 -22.17 26.60 12.45
C GLN A 363 -21.45 27.13 13.69
N GLN A 364 -20.29 27.76 13.51
CA GLN A 364 -19.50 28.35 14.58
C GLN A 364 -19.23 27.35 15.72
N TYR A 365 -19.00 26.09 15.38
CA TYR A 365 -18.96 24.97 16.32
C TYR A 365 -18.03 25.24 17.51
N ASP A 366 -16.79 25.66 17.26
CA ASP A 366 -15.81 25.89 18.31
C ASP A 366 -16.18 27.10 19.17
N SER A 367 -16.61 28.20 18.55
CA SER A 367 -17.11 29.38 19.26
C SER A 367 -18.31 29.03 20.15
N ARG A 368 -19.27 28.25 19.65
CA ARG A 368 -20.43 27.79 20.43
C ARG A 368 -20.02 26.94 21.62
N LYS A 369 -19.16 25.94 21.40
CA LYS A 369 -18.70 25.06 22.50
C LYS A 369 -17.93 25.86 23.57
N LEU A 370 -17.14 26.84 23.15
CA LEU A 370 -16.45 27.74 24.07
C LEU A 370 -17.43 28.63 24.83
N ILE A 371 -18.43 29.22 24.15
CA ILE A 371 -19.49 30.01 24.79
C ILE A 371 -20.26 29.15 25.78
N THR A 372 -20.73 27.96 25.40
CA THR A 372 -21.44 27.04 26.31
C THR A 372 -20.63 26.75 27.57
N ALA A 373 -19.31 26.59 27.45
CA ALA A 373 -18.42 26.31 28.57
C ALA A 373 -18.23 27.52 29.50
N VAL A 374 -18.00 28.73 28.95
CA VAL A 374 -17.67 29.91 29.76
C VAL A 374 -18.89 30.65 30.29
N TYR A 375 -20.01 30.66 29.55
CA TYR A 375 -21.16 31.51 29.83
C TYR A 375 -21.78 31.32 31.24
N PRO A 376 -21.93 30.08 31.75
CA PRO A 376 -22.42 29.83 33.11
C PRO A 376 -21.58 30.51 34.20
N LEU A 377 -20.28 30.72 33.93
CA LEU A 377 -19.28 31.24 34.87
C LEU A 377 -19.21 32.77 34.87
N LEU A 378 -19.85 33.41 33.88
CA LEU A 378 -19.86 34.86 33.76
C LEU A 378 -20.82 35.51 34.76
N THR A 379 -20.44 36.70 35.24
CA THR A 379 -21.32 37.61 35.97
C THR A 379 -22.38 38.18 35.04
N GLU A 380 -23.50 38.66 35.58
CA GLU A 380 -24.61 39.24 34.79
C GLU A 380 -24.14 40.39 33.86
N ALA A 381 -23.26 41.26 34.36
CA ALA A 381 -22.68 42.35 33.55
C ALA A 381 -21.90 41.83 32.34
N ARG A 382 -21.06 40.80 32.54
CA ARG A 382 -20.26 40.18 31.47
C ARG A 382 -21.09 39.34 30.50
N ARG A 383 -22.15 38.70 30.99
CA ARG A 383 -23.16 38.03 30.15
C ARG A 383 -23.82 39.03 29.21
N THR A 384 -24.26 40.17 29.75
CA THR A 384 -24.85 41.26 28.97
C THR A 384 -23.89 41.81 27.91
N GLU A 385 -22.61 41.95 28.25
CA GLU A 385 -21.55 42.37 27.33
C GLU A 385 -21.42 41.40 26.15
N LEU A 386 -21.28 40.09 26.42
CA LEU A 386 -21.16 39.07 25.38
C LEU A 386 -22.43 38.94 24.52
N GLU A 387 -23.62 38.97 25.13
CA GLU A 387 -24.89 38.98 24.38
C GLU A 387 -24.97 40.18 23.46
N THR A 388 -24.63 41.38 23.95
CA THR A 388 -24.64 42.61 23.14
C THR A 388 -23.66 42.49 21.97
N TYR A 389 -22.48 41.90 22.20
CA TYR A 389 -21.49 41.68 21.17
C TYR A 389 -22.00 40.72 20.09
N ILE A 390 -22.58 39.57 20.47
CA ILE A 390 -23.19 38.60 19.54
C ILE A 390 -24.31 39.26 18.72
N VAL A 391 -25.21 40.00 19.36
CA VAL A 391 -26.34 40.67 18.70
C VAL A 391 -25.85 41.74 17.71
N SER A 392 -24.74 42.42 18.02
CA SER A 392 -24.14 43.43 17.14
C SER A 392 -23.42 42.86 15.92
N TRP A 393 -23.16 41.55 15.88
CA TRP A 393 -22.43 40.89 14.80
C TRP A 393 -23.34 40.63 13.61
N ASP A 394 -23.53 41.67 12.79
CA ASP A 394 -24.36 41.61 11.59
C ASP A 394 -23.58 41.05 10.39
N LEU A 395 -23.34 39.74 10.42
CA LEU A 395 -22.58 39.05 9.39
C LEU A 395 -23.35 39.00 8.06
N ILE A 396 -22.70 39.47 7.00
CA ILE A 396 -23.15 39.30 5.62
C ILE A 396 -22.07 38.48 4.90
N LEU A 397 -22.46 37.32 4.40
CA LEU A 397 -21.57 36.41 3.67
C LEU A 397 -21.76 36.60 2.16
N PRO A 398 -20.82 37.27 1.45
CA PRO A 398 -21.02 37.69 0.05
C PRO A 398 -21.28 36.51 -0.89
N TYR A 399 -20.67 35.36 -0.62
CA TYR A 399 -20.82 34.14 -1.42
C TYR A 399 -22.26 33.59 -1.45
N ARG A 400 -23.14 34.00 -0.52
CA ARG A 400 -24.55 33.59 -0.51
C ARG A 400 -25.44 34.42 -1.46
N GLY A 401 -24.92 35.47 -2.09
CA GLY A 401 -25.65 36.32 -3.02
C GLY A 401 -26.87 37.04 -2.40
N LEU A 402 -27.72 37.64 -3.24
CA LEU A 402 -28.91 38.39 -2.81
C LEU A 402 -29.94 37.51 -2.07
N GLU A 403 -30.13 36.26 -2.49
CA GLU A 403 -30.99 35.29 -1.78
C GLU A 403 -30.45 34.98 -0.37
N GLY A 404 -29.13 35.07 -0.18
CA GLY A 404 -28.45 34.90 1.10
C GLY A 404 -28.91 35.84 2.20
N LEU A 405 -29.47 37.02 1.85
CA LEU A 405 -29.97 38.01 2.81
C LEU A 405 -31.12 37.46 3.67
N ARG A 406 -31.86 36.45 3.19
CA ARG A 406 -32.91 35.78 4.00
C ARG A 406 -32.32 35.08 5.23
N TYR A 407 -31.07 34.63 5.14
CA TYR A 407 -30.32 33.97 6.21
C TYR A 407 -29.55 34.95 7.12
N ARG A 408 -29.69 36.27 6.94
CA ARG A 408 -29.08 37.26 7.84
C ARG A 408 -29.47 36.99 9.30
N LYS A 409 -28.53 37.06 10.23
CA LYS A 409 -28.68 36.73 11.67
C LYS A 409 -28.77 35.23 12.00
N LEU A 410 -28.58 34.33 11.04
CA LEU A 410 -28.59 32.89 11.31
C LEU A 410 -27.44 32.48 12.25
N GLU A 411 -26.27 33.08 12.08
CA GLU A 411 -25.10 32.84 12.92
C GLU A 411 -25.33 33.36 14.36
N GLN A 412 -26.00 34.51 14.51
CA GLN A 412 -26.43 35.01 15.83
C GLN A 412 -27.37 34.03 16.54
N LEU A 413 -28.30 33.41 15.79
CA LEU A 413 -29.20 32.39 16.32
C LEU A 413 -28.40 31.21 16.87
N TYR A 414 -27.44 30.68 16.11
CA TYR A 414 -26.64 29.53 16.54
C TYR A 414 -25.81 29.84 17.80
N LEU A 415 -25.21 31.02 17.89
CA LEU A 415 -24.44 31.45 19.06
C LEU A 415 -25.33 31.61 20.30
N LEU A 416 -26.50 32.24 20.17
CA LEU A 416 -27.44 32.41 21.29
C LEU A 416 -28.09 31.09 21.72
N GLN A 417 -28.34 30.16 20.78
CA GLN A 417 -28.82 28.81 21.10
C GLN A 417 -27.81 28.00 21.93
N ALA A 418 -26.52 28.32 21.86
CA ALA A 418 -25.48 27.63 22.63
C ALA A 418 -25.48 28.04 24.12
N ILE A 419 -26.18 29.11 24.49
CA ILE A 419 -26.28 29.60 25.86
C ILE A 419 -27.37 28.81 26.60
N PRO A 420 -27.08 28.19 27.76
CA PRO A 420 -28.12 27.52 28.54
C PRO A 420 -29.20 28.52 28.98
N GLY A 421 -30.46 28.24 28.66
CA GLY A 421 -31.57 29.21 28.78
C GLY A 421 -31.73 29.85 30.16
N ARG A 422 -31.40 29.13 31.24
CA ARG A 422 -31.43 29.66 32.62
C ARG A 422 -30.44 30.80 32.89
N TYR A 423 -29.47 31.01 32.01
CA TYR A 423 -28.44 32.04 32.14
C TYR A 423 -28.61 33.21 31.17
N LEU A 424 -29.50 33.10 30.17
CA LEU A 424 -29.80 34.21 29.27
C LEU A 424 -30.37 35.39 30.05
N THR A 425 -29.96 36.61 29.69
CA THR A 425 -30.63 37.80 30.21
C THR A 425 -32.02 37.92 29.59
N ASP A 426 -32.91 38.70 30.21
CA ASP A 426 -34.23 38.99 29.64
C ASP A 426 -34.16 39.57 28.22
N ARG A 427 -33.09 40.30 27.90
CA ARG A 427 -32.86 40.86 26.57
C ARG A 427 -32.41 39.77 25.60
N GLY A 428 -31.45 38.93 26.00
CA GLY A 428 -30.96 37.81 25.21
C GLY A 428 -32.07 36.80 24.91
N ALA A 429 -32.89 36.45 25.90
CA ALA A 429 -34.03 35.53 25.74
C ALA A 429 -35.08 36.08 24.77
N ARG A 430 -35.41 37.39 24.87
CA ARG A 430 -36.33 38.05 23.92
C ARG A 430 -35.79 38.04 22.49
N TYR A 431 -34.52 38.36 22.30
CA TYR A 431 -33.90 38.37 20.98
C TYR A 431 -33.75 36.97 20.38
N LEU A 432 -33.42 35.96 21.21
CA LEU A 432 -33.42 34.56 20.79
C LEU A 432 -34.82 34.15 20.29
N ALA A 433 -35.88 34.49 21.02
CA ALA A 433 -37.26 34.21 20.61
C ALA A 433 -37.69 34.96 19.32
N GLU A 434 -37.13 36.15 19.05
CA GLU A 434 -37.28 36.82 17.74
C GLU A 434 -36.59 36.04 16.61
N LEU A 435 -35.36 35.57 16.84
CA LEU A 435 -34.62 34.80 15.85
C LEU A 435 -35.24 33.41 15.60
N GLU A 436 -35.76 32.74 16.63
CA GLU A 436 -36.47 31.47 16.49
C GLU A 436 -37.79 31.63 15.71
N ARG A 437 -38.49 32.75 15.85
CA ARG A 437 -39.65 33.10 15.00
C ARG A 437 -39.24 33.36 13.56
N LYS A 438 -38.09 34.01 13.34
CA LYS A 438 -37.54 34.25 12.00
C LYS A 438 -37.08 32.96 11.33
N PHE A 439 -36.54 32.00 12.10
CA PHE A 439 -36.01 30.73 11.61
C PHE A 439 -36.68 29.52 12.31
N PRO A 440 -37.96 29.24 12.02
CA PRO A 440 -38.71 28.18 12.70
C PRO A 440 -38.03 26.82 12.54
N GLY A 441 -37.84 26.09 13.65
CA GLY A 441 -37.28 24.74 13.66
C GLY A 441 -35.76 24.64 13.40
N VAL A 442 -35.08 25.77 13.15
CA VAL A 442 -33.64 25.76 12.89
C VAL A 442 -32.86 25.63 14.20
N ARG A 443 -32.04 24.57 14.32
CA ARG A 443 -31.14 24.31 15.44
C ARG A 443 -29.73 24.05 14.95
N ALA A 444 -28.74 24.56 15.66
CA ALA A 444 -27.34 24.20 15.42
C ALA A 444 -27.10 22.72 15.76
N ARG A 445 -26.28 22.02 14.98
CA ARG A 445 -25.89 20.64 15.25
C ARG A 445 -25.05 20.56 16.53
N GLU A 446 -25.23 19.50 17.31
CA GLU A 446 -24.45 19.29 18.53
C GLU A 446 -23.06 18.71 18.28
N ALA A 447 -22.93 17.89 17.23
CA ALA A 447 -21.67 17.33 16.73
C ALA A 447 -21.04 18.26 15.67
N PRO A 448 -19.70 18.25 15.51
CA PRO A 448 -19.07 18.95 14.40
C PRO A 448 -19.56 18.35 13.07
N LEU A 449 -19.45 19.12 11.99
CA LEU A 449 -19.73 18.59 10.67
C LEU A 449 -18.55 17.71 10.27
N ILE A 450 -18.79 16.40 10.23
CA ILE A 450 -17.94 15.43 9.53
C ILE A 450 -18.64 15.21 8.18
N THR A 451 -17.90 14.96 7.10
CA THR A 451 -18.46 14.47 5.83
C THR A 451 -19.04 13.10 6.10
N GLU A 452 -20.27 13.11 6.59
CA GLU A 452 -21.16 11.98 6.51
C GLU A 452 -21.69 12.00 5.08
N ALA A 453 -21.35 10.99 4.28
CA ALA A 453 -22.10 10.65 3.10
C ALA A 453 -23.54 10.29 3.53
N ARG A 454 -24.38 11.30 3.76
CA ARG A 454 -25.80 11.10 4.04
C ARG A 454 -26.48 10.98 2.70
N ALA A 455 -26.96 9.78 2.42
CA ALA A 455 -27.79 9.53 1.26
C ALA A 455 -28.95 10.52 1.24
N VAL A 456 -29.12 11.21 0.12
CA VAL A 456 -30.35 11.95 -0.15
C VAL A 456 -31.48 10.91 -0.15
N GLY A 457 -32.44 11.06 0.77
CA GLY A 457 -33.55 10.12 0.92
C GLY A 457 -34.67 10.40 -0.08
N SER A 458 -35.61 9.46 -0.22
CA SER A 458 -36.82 9.66 -1.02
C SER A 458 -37.58 10.93 -0.58
N PRO A 459 -38.24 11.66 -1.50
CA PRO A 459 -39.11 12.80 -1.15
C PRO A 459 -40.33 12.40 -0.30
N ILE A 460 -40.64 11.10 -0.23
CA ILE A 460 -41.65 10.49 0.65
C ILE A 460 -40.91 9.61 1.67
N ASP A 461 -41.41 9.59 2.90
CA ASP A 461 -40.83 8.79 3.98
C ASP A 461 -40.83 7.28 3.63
N GLU A 462 -39.74 6.58 3.91
CA GLU A 462 -39.62 5.16 3.55
C GLU A 462 -40.69 4.29 4.21
N GLY A 463 -41.08 4.60 5.46
CA GLY A 463 -42.13 3.88 6.17
C GLY A 463 -43.54 4.11 5.59
N ALA A 464 -43.71 5.14 4.74
CA ALA A 464 -44.96 5.42 4.05
C ALA A 464 -45.08 4.67 2.72
N HIS A 465 -43.98 4.31 2.05
CA HIS A 465 -43.99 3.65 0.74
C HIS A 465 -44.80 2.34 0.75
N ALA A 466 -44.69 1.55 1.82
CA ALA A 466 -45.42 0.29 1.98
C ALA A 466 -46.95 0.46 2.07
N LYS A 467 -47.42 1.66 2.41
CA LYS A 467 -48.84 1.98 2.61
C LYS A 467 -49.42 2.82 1.47
N MET A 468 -48.59 3.23 0.51
CA MET A 468 -49.04 4.04 -0.62
C MET A 468 -49.93 3.20 -1.54
N SER A 469 -51.10 3.72 -1.88
CA SER A 469 -51.93 3.16 -2.95
C SER A 469 -51.35 3.48 -4.33
N ASP A 470 -51.80 2.77 -5.35
CA ASP A 470 -51.37 2.97 -6.74
C ASP A 470 -51.61 4.41 -7.20
N GLU A 471 -52.78 4.98 -6.85
CA GLU A 471 -53.10 6.39 -7.09
C GLU A 471 -52.13 7.35 -6.39
N ALA A 472 -51.62 6.99 -5.21
CA ALA A 472 -50.63 7.79 -4.50
C ALA A 472 -49.27 7.73 -5.20
N TRP A 473 -48.86 6.56 -5.69
CA TRP A 473 -47.64 6.39 -6.51
C TRP A 473 -47.71 7.20 -7.80
N LEU A 474 -48.81 7.09 -8.56
CA LEU A 474 -48.98 7.83 -9.82
C LEU A 474 -48.98 9.35 -9.62
N ARG A 475 -49.54 9.84 -8.50
CA ARG A 475 -49.46 11.26 -8.14
C ARG A 475 -48.05 11.67 -7.72
N ALA A 476 -47.33 10.81 -7.01
CA ALA A 476 -45.96 11.07 -6.57
C ALA A 476 -45.00 11.19 -7.76
N MET A 477 -45.07 10.25 -8.72
CA MET A 477 -44.28 10.30 -9.96
C MET A 477 -44.52 11.59 -10.74
N ARG A 478 -45.78 12.02 -10.87
CA ARG A 478 -46.14 13.30 -11.51
C ARG A 478 -45.62 14.51 -10.73
N LYS A 479 -45.70 14.49 -9.41
CA LYS A 479 -45.29 15.61 -8.54
C LYS A 479 -43.78 15.80 -8.54
N TYR A 480 -43.01 14.71 -8.56
CA TYR A 480 -41.55 14.73 -8.48
C TYR A 480 -40.87 14.57 -9.85
N ARG A 481 -41.58 14.90 -10.93
CA ARG A 481 -41.08 14.82 -12.29
C ARG A 481 -39.95 15.83 -12.53
N GLY A 482 -38.87 15.38 -13.17
CA GLY A 482 -37.69 16.17 -13.49
C GLY A 482 -36.91 16.64 -12.27
N LYS A 483 -36.18 17.75 -12.42
CA LYS A 483 -35.31 18.29 -11.36
C LYS A 483 -36.12 19.10 -10.33
N VAL A 484 -36.81 18.41 -9.44
CA VAL A 484 -37.53 19.05 -8.32
C VAL A 484 -36.56 19.45 -7.22
N ARG A 485 -36.62 20.73 -6.81
CA ARG A 485 -35.82 21.29 -5.72
C ARG A 485 -36.64 21.29 -4.42
N HIS A 486 -36.10 20.68 -3.38
CA HIS A 486 -36.68 20.70 -2.04
C HIS A 486 -36.03 21.79 -1.17
N PRO A 487 -36.78 22.43 -0.25
CA PRO A 487 -36.20 23.27 0.79
C PRO A 487 -35.29 22.47 1.75
N GLU A 488 -35.61 21.19 1.98
CA GLU A 488 -34.78 20.27 2.74
C GLU A 488 -33.74 19.56 1.85
N TRP A 489 -32.46 19.76 2.15
CA TRP A 489 -31.34 19.20 1.36
C TRP A 489 -31.28 17.66 1.32
N HIS A 490 -31.90 16.98 2.29
CA HIS A 490 -31.90 15.51 2.41
C HIS A 490 -33.09 14.84 1.69
N ARG A 491 -33.99 15.61 1.05
CA ARG A 491 -35.09 15.07 0.25
C ARG A 491 -34.75 15.17 -1.23
N GLY A 492 -34.69 14.00 -1.86
CA GLY A 492 -34.37 13.84 -3.26
C GLY A 492 -35.58 14.00 -4.17
N GLY A 493 -35.36 13.79 -5.46
CA GLY A 493 -36.40 13.87 -6.50
C GLY A 493 -36.72 12.49 -7.08
N ALA A 494 -36.93 12.45 -8.39
CA ALA A 494 -37.26 11.24 -9.13
C ALA A 494 -36.31 10.07 -8.86
N HIS A 495 -34.99 10.33 -8.86
CA HIS A 495 -33.98 9.31 -8.64
C HIS A 495 -34.12 8.57 -7.29
N GLN A 496 -34.30 9.32 -6.18
CA GLN A 496 -34.43 8.73 -4.85
C GLN A 496 -35.78 8.03 -4.64
N LEU A 497 -36.86 8.56 -5.23
CA LEU A 497 -38.16 7.90 -5.21
C LEU A 497 -38.15 6.61 -6.06
N ALA A 498 -37.47 6.63 -7.20
CA ALA A 498 -37.29 5.48 -8.09
C ALA A 498 -36.55 4.32 -7.40
N ALA A 499 -35.49 4.60 -6.64
CA ALA A 499 -34.82 3.55 -5.86
C ALA A 499 -35.76 2.87 -4.84
N SER A 500 -36.69 3.64 -4.25
CA SER A 500 -37.72 3.10 -3.36
C SER A 500 -38.82 2.34 -4.12
N LEU A 501 -39.22 2.85 -5.28
CA LEU A 501 -40.14 2.16 -6.19
C LEU A 501 -39.59 0.79 -6.60
N GLN A 502 -38.32 0.71 -7.02
CA GLN A 502 -37.68 -0.54 -7.41
C GLN A 502 -37.71 -1.57 -6.28
N ARG A 503 -37.46 -1.17 -5.03
CA ARG A 503 -37.61 -2.06 -3.86
C ARG A 503 -39.04 -2.60 -3.73
N ARG A 504 -40.05 -1.74 -3.88
CA ARG A 504 -41.46 -2.17 -3.80
C ARG A 504 -41.88 -3.06 -4.95
N VAL A 505 -41.35 -2.84 -6.15
CA VAL A 505 -41.56 -3.74 -7.30
C VAL A 505 -41.06 -5.14 -6.97
N LYS A 506 -39.90 -5.27 -6.29
CA LYS A 506 -39.38 -6.59 -5.87
C LYS A 506 -40.25 -7.27 -4.81
N GLU A 507 -40.81 -6.50 -3.88
CA GLU A 507 -41.64 -7.02 -2.78
C GLU A 507 -43.07 -7.39 -3.21
N GLU A 508 -43.66 -6.66 -4.15
CA GLU A 508 -45.04 -6.86 -4.63
C GLU A 508 -45.13 -6.82 -6.18
N PRO A 509 -44.50 -7.75 -6.91
CA PRO A 509 -44.34 -7.65 -8.36
C PRO A 509 -45.65 -7.58 -9.15
N GLU A 510 -46.67 -8.38 -8.79
CA GLU A 510 -47.97 -8.39 -9.49
C GLU A 510 -48.66 -7.02 -9.46
N ARG A 511 -48.69 -6.43 -8.27
CA ARG A 511 -49.32 -5.13 -8.05
C ARG A 511 -48.57 -4.03 -8.79
N PHE A 512 -47.23 -4.05 -8.73
CA PHE A 512 -46.41 -3.01 -9.34
C PHE A 512 -46.25 -3.16 -10.86
N HIS A 513 -46.42 -4.36 -11.42
CA HIS A 513 -46.65 -4.55 -12.86
C HIS A 513 -47.96 -3.87 -13.29
N ALA A 514 -49.08 -4.13 -12.61
CA ALA A 514 -50.34 -3.44 -12.90
C ALA A 514 -50.25 -1.91 -12.76
N LEU A 515 -49.45 -1.43 -11.80
CA LEU A 515 -49.14 0.00 -11.65
C LEU A 515 -48.33 0.54 -12.83
N ALA A 516 -47.30 -0.17 -13.28
CA ALA A 516 -46.48 0.22 -14.43
C ALA A 516 -47.34 0.38 -15.69
N MET A 517 -48.30 -0.51 -15.91
CA MET A 517 -49.25 -0.45 -17.03
C MET A 517 -50.20 0.75 -16.97
N ARG A 518 -50.36 1.36 -15.79
CA ARG A 518 -51.18 2.57 -15.57
C ARG A 518 -50.35 3.85 -15.47
N ALA A 519 -49.02 3.73 -15.43
CA ALA A 519 -48.13 4.88 -15.33
C ALA A 519 -48.14 5.71 -16.64
N PRO A 520 -47.98 7.05 -16.56
CA PRO A 520 -47.87 7.89 -17.75
C PRO A 520 -46.72 7.43 -18.64
N GLU A 521 -46.92 7.45 -19.96
CA GLU A 521 -45.88 7.07 -20.93
C GLU A 521 -44.70 8.04 -20.93
N ASP A 522 -44.86 9.25 -20.40
CA ASP A 522 -43.86 10.33 -20.36
C ASP A 522 -43.18 10.49 -18.98
N VAL A 523 -43.27 9.47 -18.13
CA VAL A 523 -42.61 9.41 -16.82
C VAL A 523 -41.08 9.49 -16.97
N ASP A 524 -40.35 10.07 -15.99
CA ASP A 524 -38.88 10.14 -16.04
C ASP A 524 -38.21 8.75 -16.15
N ASP A 525 -37.05 8.71 -16.80
CA ASP A 525 -36.27 7.49 -17.05
C ASP A 525 -35.92 6.75 -15.76
N GLU A 526 -35.72 7.45 -14.64
CA GLU A 526 -35.45 6.81 -13.36
C GLU A 526 -36.60 5.91 -12.90
N TYR A 527 -37.86 6.31 -13.09
CA TYR A 527 -39.00 5.49 -12.70
C TYR A 527 -39.25 4.34 -13.66
N ALA A 528 -39.10 4.58 -14.97
CA ALA A 528 -39.18 3.51 -15.98
C ALA A 528 -38.11 2.44 -15.69
N GLY A 529 -36.86 2.88 -15.45
CA GLY A 529 -35.76 2.02 -15.04
C GLY A 529 -36.02 1.28 -13.73
N ALA A 530 -36.68 1.91 -12.74
CA ALA A 530 -37.04 1.25 -11.48
C ALA A 530 -38.07 0.13 -11.64
N PHE A 531 -39.07 0.28 -12.53
CA PHE A 531 -40.00 -0.81 -12.85
C PHE A 531 -39.28 -1.95 -13.55
N ILE A 532 -38.48 -1.63 -14.57
CA ILE A 532 -37.71 -2.61 -15.37
C ILE A 532 -36.72 -3.38 -14.49
N ASN A 533 -35.84 -2.69 -13.77
CA ASN A 533 -34.85 -3.32 -12.88
C ASN A 533 -35.50 -4.04 -11.69
N GLY A 534 -36.67 -3.57 -11.25
CA GLY A 534 -37.42 -4.18 -10.17
C GLY A 534 -37.92 -5.56 -10.57
N LEU A 535 -38.67 -5.64 -11.68
CA LEU A 535 -39.24 -6.88 -12.19
C LEU A 535 -38.16 -7.89 -12.61
N ALA A 536 -37.06 -7.40 -13.20
CA ALA A 536 -35.93 -8.23 -13.60
C ALA A 536 -35.23 -8.97 -12.45
N GLU A 537 -35.45 -8.56 -11.19
CA GLU A 537 -34.87 -9.20 -10.00
C GLU A 537 -35.90 -9.99 -9.18
N THR A 538 -37.03 -10.35 -9.78
CA THR A 538 -38.08 -11.17 -9.14
C THR A 538 -38.27 -12.49 -9.86
N GLU A 539 -38.86 -13.47 -9.17
CA GLU A 539 -39.33 -14.73 -9.77
C GLU A 539 -40.72 -14.61 -10.42
N ALA A 540 -41.24 -13.38 -10.61
CA ALA A 540 -42.52 -13.16 -11.26
C ALA A 540 -42.45 -13.48 -12.77
N PRO A 541 -43.58 -13.79 -13.45
CA PRO A 541 -43.58 -14.14 -14.88
C PRO A 541 -42.78 -13.14 -15.73
N ALA A 542 -41.88 -13.64 -16.57
CA ALA A 542 -40.99 -12.81 -17.41
C ALA A 542 -41.78 -11.90 -18.37
N GLU A 543 -43.00 -12.31 -18.75
CA GLU A 543 -43.93 -11.52 -19.56
C GLU A 543 -44.25 -10.17 -18.93
N TRP A 544 -44.23 -10.06 -17.60
CA TRP A 544 -44.44 -8.78 -16.92
C TRP A 544 -43.28 -7.81 -17.12
N LEU A 545 -42.04 -8.32 -17.14
CA LEU A 545 -40.88 -7.51 -17.51
C LEU A 545 -41.01 -7.10 -18.99
N PHE A 546 -41.38 -8.03 -19.87
CA PHE A 546 -41.53 -7.78 -21.30
C PHE A 546 -42.58 -6.71 -21.60
N ASP A 547 -43.76 -6.77 -20.96
CA ASP A 547 -44.82 -5.76 -21.07
C ASP A 547 -44.31 -4.35 -20.71
N VAL A 548 -43.52 -4.25 -19.64
CA VAL A 548 -42.99 -2.98 -19.13
C VAL A 548 -41.87 -2.47 -20.04
N VAL A 549 -41.02 -3.36 -20.54
CA VAL A 549 -39.99 -3.02 -21.55
C VAL A 549 -40.64 -2.55 -22.85
N ASP A 550 -41.70 -3.20 -23.32
CA ASP A 550 -42.42 -2.76 -24.53
C ASP A 550 -43.07 -1.40 -24.33
N ARG A 551 -43.70 -1.18 -23.17
CA ARG A 551 -44.35 0.10 -22.85
C ARG A 551 -43.36 1.27 -22.85
N PHE A 552 -42.22 1.14 -22.16
CA PHE A 552 -41.30 2.27 -21.99
C PHE A 552 -40.18 2.30 -23.01
N GLY A 553 -39.77 1.15 -23.56
CA GLY A 553 -38.67 1.06 -24.51
C GLY A 553 -39.02 1.57 -25.92
N CYS A 554 -40.30 1.72 -26.28
CA CYS A 554 -40.67 2.19 -27.62
C CYS A 554 -40.36 3.66 -27.90
N ASP A 555 -40.09 4.47 -26.87
CA ASP A 555 -39.79 5.89 -27.03
C ASP A 555 -38.28 6.11 -27.29
N PRO A 556 -37.88 6.54 -28.51
CA PRO A 556 -36.47 6.75 -28.85
C PRO A 556 -35.83 7.95 -28.14
N THR A 557 -36.61 8.77 -27.42
CA THR A 557 -36.09 9.91 -26.66
C THR A 557 -35.61 9.55 -25.26
N ARG A 558 -35.84 8.30 -24.81
CA ARG A 558 -35.42 7.81 -23.50
C ARG A 558 -33.99 7.29 -23.50
N HIS A 559 -33.30 7.49 -22.39
CA HIS A 559 -31.92 7.04 -22.20
C HIS A 559 -31.87 5.81 -21.28
N ILE A 560 -32.62 4.77 -21.64
CA ILE A 560 -32.76 3.53 -20.85
C ILE A 560 -32.29 2.26 -21.58
N GLY A 561 -31.57 2.40 -22.71
CA GLY A 561 -31.12 1.28 -23.55
C GLY A 561 -30.34 0.22 -22.76
N ARG A 562 -29.26 0.63 -22.09
CA ARG A 562 -28.48 -0.24 -21.20
C ARG A 562 -29.27 -0.78 -20.02
N THR A 563 -30.21 -0.01 -19.46
CA THR A 563 -31.10 -0.50 -18.40
C THR A 563 -31.97 -1.65 -18.88
N ILE A 564 -32.52 -1.55 -20.09
CA ILE A 564 -33.29 -2.63 -20.72
C ILE A 564 -32.38 -3.84 -20.95
N ALA A 565 -31.20 -3.65 -21.56
CA ALA A 565 -30.28 -4.74 -21.85
C ALA A 565 -29.92 -5.54 -20.59
N TRP A 566 -29.43 -4.88 -19.53
CA TRP A 566 -29.09 -5.55 -18.26
C TRP A 566 -30.28 -6.20 -17.56
N ALA A 567 -31.48 -5.63 -17.69
CA ALA A 567 -32.68 -6.22 -17.12
C ALA A 567 -33.07 -7.52 -17.85
N LEU A 568 -32.96 -7.54 -19.18
CA LEU A 568 -33.18 -8.74 -19.99
C LEU A 568 -32.06 -9.78 -19.78
N GLU A 569 -30.81 -9.36 -19.59
CA GLU A 569 -29.67 -10.24 -19.26
C GLU A 569 -29.90 -11.01 -17.95
N LYS A 570 -30.70 -10.51 -17.02
CA LYS A 570 -31.04 -11.23 -15.78
C LYS A 570 -32.07 -12.35 -15.97
N ARG A 571 -32.80 -12.34 -17.08
CA ARG A 571 -33.97 -13.21 -17.34
C ARG A 571 -33.91 -13.88 -18.73
N TYR A 572 -32.72 -13.95 -19.33
CA TYR A 572 -32.56 -14.40 -20.72
C TYR A 572 -32.92 -15.88 -20.92
N ASP A 573 -32.73 -16.69 -19.89
CA ASP A 573 -32.99 -18.14 -19.86
C ASP A 573 -34.48 -18.48 -19.71
N GLU A 574 -35.32 -17.48 -19.45
CA GLU A 574 -36.78 -17.63 -19.33
C GLU A 574 -37.53 -17.43 -20.66
N GLY A 575 -36.81 -17.32 -21.77
CA GLY A 575 -37.38 -17.25 -23.12
C GLY A 575 -37.79 -15.85 -23.54
N LEU A 576 -36.79 -15.01 -23.86
CA LEU A 576 -37.03 -13.71 -24.49
C LEU A 576 -37.83 -13.89 -25.81
N ASN A 577 -38.90 -13.12 -25.98
CA ASN A 577 -39.68 -13.14 -27.21
C ASN A 577 -38.93 -12.45 -28.38
N GLU A 578 -39.34 -12.72 -29.62
CA GLU A 578 -38.71 -12.13 -30.81
C GLU A 578 -38.71 -10.60 -30.81
N GLY A 579 -39.73 -9.94 -30.24
CA GLY A 579 -39.75 -8.49 -30.12
C GLY A 579 -38.62 -7.93 -29.25
N MET A 580 -38.24 -8.64 -28.18
CA MET A 580 -37.11 -8.28 -27.33
C MET A 580 -35.77 -8.51 -28.03
N LEU A 581 -35.64 -9.62 -28.76
CA LEU A 581 -34.44 -9.94 -29.54
C LEU A 581 -34.23 -8.91 -30.67
N ASP A 582 -35.28 -8.61 -31.43
CA ASP A 582 -35.27 -7.61 -32.51
C ASP A 582 -34.92 -6.22 -31.98
N ARG A 583 -35.38 -5.88 -30.78
CA ARG A 583 -35.04 -4.62 -30.10
C ARG A 583 -33.55 -4.55 -29.77
N LEU A 584 -33.02 -5.58 -29.10
CA LEU A 584 -31.59 -5.64 -28.76
C LEU A 584 -30.75 -5.58 -30.04
N GLU A 585 -31.14 -6.32 -31.08
CA GLU A 585 -30.46 -6.32 -32.37
C GLU A 585 -30.52 -4.95 -33.06
N GLY A 586 -31.66 -4.27 -32.98
CA GLY A 586 -31.83 -2.90 -33.49
C GLY A 586 -30.89 -1.90 -32.82
N VAL A 587 -30.65 -2.04 -31.51
CA VAL A 587 -29.66 -1.23 -30.77
C VAL A 587 -28.25 -1.56 -31.26
N VAL A 588 -27.88 -2.84 -31.33
CA VAL A 588 -26.55 -3.28 -31.80
C VAL A 588 -26.26 -2.77 -33.22
N ARG A 589 -27.24 -2.86 -34.13
CA ARG A 589 -27.11 -2.40 -35.52
C ARG A 589 -27.27 -0.89 -35.71
N GLY A 590 -27.55 -0.16 -34.64
CA GLY A 590 -27.68 1.29 -34.63
C GLY A 590 -26.35 2.01 -34.84
N LEU A 591 -26.42 3.34 -34.97
CA LEU A 591 -25.23 4.18 -35.03
C LEU A 591 -24.53 4.25 -33.67
N MET A 592 -23.21 4.48 -33.69
CA MET A 592 -22.41 4.71 -32.50
C MET A 592 -22.97 5.86 -31.64
N GLY A 593 -23.25 5.56 -30.36
CA GLY A 593 -23.84 6.49 -29.42
C GLY A 593 -22.88 7.55 -28.85
N ASP A 594 -23.42 8.48 -28.07
CA ASP A 594 -22.63 9.47 -27.31
C ASP A 594 -21.94 8.84 -26.09
N ASP A 595 -22.50 7.76 -25.55
CA ASP A 595 -21.98 6.96 -24.45
C ASP A 595 -20.67 6.25 -24.82
N GLU A 596 -20.61 5.58 -25.99
CA GLU A 596 -19.37 5.00 -26.52
C GLU A 596 -18.30 6.07 -26.71
N ARG A 597 -18.66 7.19 -27.36
CA ARG A 597 -17.73 8.30 -27.62
C ARG A 597 -17.20 8.95 -26.35
N ARG A 598 -18.02 9.06 -25.30
CA ARG A 598 -17.60 9.62 -24.00
C ARG A 598 -16.68 8.68 -23.25
N ALA A 599 -16.96 7.37 -23.27
CA ALA A 599 -16.12 6.37 -22.62
C ALA A 599 -14.74 6.27 -23.31
N GLU A 600 -14.70 6.31 -24.65
CA GLU A 600 -13.43 6.41 -25.40
C GLU A 600 -12.62 7.67 -25.03
N GLN A 601 -13.29 8.82 -24.84
CA GLN A 601 -12.63 10.06 -24.40
C GLN A 601 -12.20 10.04 -22.92
N GLY A 602 -12.80 9.16 -22.12
CA GLY A 602 -12.51 9.00 -20.68
C GLY A 602 -11.24 8.21 -20.38
N GLY A 603 -10.62 7.59 -21.40
CA GLY A 603 -9.42 6.78 -21.26
C GLY A 603 -9.67 5.30 -20.98
N ASP A 604 -10.92 4.82 -21.09
CA ASP A 604 -11.24 3.39 -21.00
C ASP A 604 -10.76 2.64 -22.25
N GLY A 605 -10.25 1.42 -22.08
CA GLY A 605 -9.89 0.54 -23.19
C GLY A 605 -11.12 0.02 -23.95
N PRO A 606 -10.96 -0.52 -25.18
CA PRO A 606 -12.07 -0.95 -26.03
C PRO A 606 -13.11 -1.86 -25.35
N SER A 607 -12.66 -2.88 -24.60
CA SER A 607 -13.56 -3.79 -23.87
C SER A 607 -14.27 -3.11 -22.68
N GLY A 608 -13.61 -2.13 -22.05
CA GLY A 608 -14.24 -1.30 -21.02
C GLY A 608 -15.37 -0.43 -21.58
N VAL A 609 -15.17 0.13 -22.78
CA VAL A 609 -16.20 0.90 -23.49
C VAL A 609 -17.36 -0.01 -23.91
N TYR A 610 -17.08 -1.22 -24.42
CA TYR A 610 -18.10 -2.21 -24.80
C TYR A 610 -19.03 -2.53 -23.64
N LEU A 611 -18.49 -2.86 -22.46
CA LEU A 611 -19.29 -3.21 -21.29
C LEU A 611 -20.17 -2.06 -20.77
N ASN A 612 -19.77 -0.82 -21.07
CA ASN A 612 -20.42 0.38 -20.55
C ASN A 612 -21.30 1.10 -21.58
N SER A 613 -21.48 0.58 -22.79
CA SER A 613 -22.35 1.20 -23.81
C SER A 613 -23.69 0.51 -23.97
N ASP A 614 -24.67 1.23 -24.51
CA ASP A 614 -25.98 0.69 -24.90
C ASP A 614 -25.81 -0.44 -25.94
N ARG A 615 -24.99 -0.23 -26.99
CA ARG A 615 -24.73 -1.24 -28.03
C ARG A 615 -24.04 -2.47 -27.48
N GLY A 616 -23.05 -2.31 -26.61
CA GLY A 616 -22.31 -3.44 -26.07
C GLY A 616 -23.11 -4.25 -25.06
N ALA A 617 -23.85 -3.60 -24.15
CA ALA A 617 -24.78 -4.28 -23.25
C ALA A 617 -25.87 -5.05 -24.03
N SER A 618 -26.42 -4.44 -25.09
CA SER A 618 -27.40 -5.11 -25.95
C SER A 618 -26.81 -6.30 -26.71
N MET A 619 -25.59 -6.19 -27.24
CA MET A 619 -24.92 -7.29 -27.95
C MET A 619 -24.68 -8.47 -27.02
N ARG A 620 -24.07 -8.24 -25.86
CA ARG A 620 -23.82 -9.29 -24.85
C ARG A 620 -25.10 -10.02 -24.45
N THR A 621 -26.15 -9.26 -24.14
CA THR A 621 -27.46 -9.81 -23.75
C THR A 621 -28.07 -10.65 -24.87
N LEU A 622 -28.05 -10.13 -26.11
CA LEU A 622 -28.61 -10.81 -27.27
C LEU A 622 -27.87 -12.11 -27.57
N MET A 623 -26.54 -12.07 -27.58
CA MET A 623 -25.70 -13.26 -27.81
C MET A 623 -25.92 -14.32 -26.73
N GLN A 624 -26.09 -13.92 -25.46
CA GLN A 624 -26.40 -14.83 -24.37
C GLN A 624 -27.80 -15.45 -24.51
N ALA A 625 -28.81 -14.67 -24.90
CA ALA A 625 -30.16 -15.17 -25.12
C ALA A 625 -30.23 -16.18 -26.27
N LEU A 626 -29.58 -15.89 -27.40
CA LEU A 626 -29.53 -16.77 -28.57
C LEU A 626 -28.80 -18.09 -28.26
N ASP A 627 -27.64 -18.03 -27.60
CA ASP A 627 -26.90 -19.24 -27.20
C ASP A 627 -27.65 -20.11 -26.19
N SER A 628 -28.47 -19.49 -25.33
CA SER A 628 -29.33 -20.22 -24.38
C SER A 628 -30.53 -20.88 -25.04
N ARG A 629 -31.14 -20.20 -26.02
CA ARG A 629 -32.38 -20.65 -26.68
C ARG A 629 -32.12 -21.80 -27.67
N ARG A 630 -31.05 -21.72 -28.45
CA ARG A 630 -30.63 -22.73 -29.45
C ARG A 630 -31.74 -23.15 -30.42
N GLU A 631 -32.59 -22.21 -30.85
CA GLU A 631 -33.59 -22.45 -31.88
C GLU A 631 -32.94 -22.48 -33.28
N GLU A 632 -33.67 -23.05 -34.25
CA GLU A 632 -33.21 -23.11 -35.65
C GLU A 632 -33.01 -21.68 -36.19
N GLY A 633 -31.76 -21.34 -36.50
CA GLY A 633 -31.37 -20.02 -37.02
C GLY A 633 -30.70 -19.08 -36.01
N ASP A 634 -30.72 -19.39 -34.71
CA ASP A 634 -30.08 -18.55 -33.67
C ASP A 634 -28.57 -18.45 -33.85
N GLU A 635 -27.91 -19.55 -34.18
CA GLU A 635 -26.48 -19.56 -34.45
C GLU A 635 -26.13 -18.66 -35.64
N GLU A 636 -26.88 -18.75 -36.74
CA GLU A 636 -26.64 -17.89 -37.91
C GLU A 636 -26.93 -16.41 -37.60
N ARG A 637 -27.91 -16.14 -36.73
CA ARG A 637 -28.17 -14.79 -36.22
C ARG A 637 -26.99 -14.25 -35.42
N MET A 638 -26.40 -15.07 -34.52
CA MET A 638 -25.18 -14.72 -33.80
C MET A 638 -24.02 -14.43 -34.76
N TRP A 639 -23.81 -15.28 -35.76
CA TRP A 639 -22.80 -15.04 -36.79
C TRP A 639 -23.02 -13.72 -37.55
N SER A 640 -24.26 -13.41 -37.92
CA SER A 640 -24.61 -12.15 -38.60
C SER A 640 -24.31 -10.91 -37.75
N LEU A 641 -24.43 -11.00 -36.42
CA LEU A 641 -24.07 -9.90 -35.50
C LEU A 641 -22.56 -9.67 -35.47
N ILE A 642 -21.77 -10.74 -35.40
CA ILE A 642 -20.30 -10.64 -35.47
C ILE A 642 -19.86 -10.07 -36.83
N GLU A 643 -20.47 -10.54 -37.93
CA GLU A 643 -20.22 -10.03 -39.27
C GLU A 643 -20.54 -8.54 -39.42
N HIS A 644 -21.60 -8.08 -38.77
CA HIS A 644 -21.96 -6.68 -38.71
C HIS A 644 -20.92 -5.87 -37.92
N ALA A 645 -20.54 -6.32 -36.72
CA ALA A 645 -19.50 -5.67 -35.92
C ALA A 645 -18.15 -5.58 -36.66
N ALA A 646 -17.80 -6.60 -37.45
CA ALA A 646 -16.61 -6.60 -38.30
C ALA A 646 -16.63 -5.55 -39.43
N GLY A 647 -17.80 -4.99 -39.76
CA GLY A 647 -17.95 -3.87 -40.69
C GLY A 647 -18.12 -2.51 -40.01
N ASP A 648 -18.25 -2.47 -38.68
CA ASP A 648 -18.54 -1.26 -37.91
C ASP A 648 -17.27 -0.42 -37.65
N SER A 649 -17.42 0.89 -37.45
CA SER A 649 -16.30 1.78 -37.10
C SER A 649 -15.98 1.82 -35.60
N SER A 650 -16.86 1.30 -34.74
CA SER A 650 -16.65 1.27 -33.29
C SER A 650 -15.62 0.21 -32.91
N THR A 651 -14.48 0.66 -32.37
CA THR A 651 -13.44 -0.25 -31.85
C THR A 651 -13.98 -1.05 -30.66
N ALA A 652 -14.84 -0.43 -29.84
CA ALA A 652 -15.47 -1.09 -28.70
C ALA A 652 -16.40 -2.22 -29.12
N LEU A 653 -17.26 -2.01 -30.11
CA LEU A 653 -18.15 -3.06 -30.61
C LEU A 653 -17.36 -4.24 -31.20
N ARG A 654 -16.24 -3.96 -31.88
CA ARG A 654 -15.33 -5.00 -32.38
C ARG A 654 -14.66 -5.78 -31.25
N ALA A 655 -14.27 -5.10 -30.17
CA ALA A 655 -13.70 -5.76 -28.99
C ALA A 655 -14.71 -6.74 -28.36
N GLY A 656 -15.94 -6.29 -28.14
CA GLY A 656 -17.03 -7.15 -27.67
C GLY A 656 -17.35 -8.29 -28.64
N ALA A 657 -17.35 -8.04 -29.94
CA ALA A 657 -17.51 -9.10 -30.93
C ALA A 657 -16.39 -10.15 -30.86
N ILE A 658 -15.16 -9.79 -30.49
CA ILE A 658 -14.07 -10.75 -30.25
C ILE A 658 -14.35 -11.58 -28.99
N GLU A 659 -14.81 -10.97 -27.89
CA GLU A 659 -15.26 -11.68 -26.67
C GLU A 659 -16.35 -12.70 -27.02
N GLU A 660 -17.39 -12.25 -27.70
CA GLU A 660 -18.54 -13.06 -28.11
C GLU A 660 -18.14 -14.22 -29.04
N LEU A 661 -17.25 -13.94 -29.99
CA LEU A 661 -16.69 -14.94 -30.90
C LEU A 661 -15.84 -15.98 -30.17
N LEU A 662 -15.03 -15.55 -29.19
CA LEU A 662 -14.17 -16.41 -28.37
C LEU A 662 -15.00 -17.40 -27.55
N TYR A 663 -15.99 -16.90 -26.83
CA TYR A 663 -16.68 -17.69 -25.81
C TYR A 663 -17.88 -18.50 -26.32
N ARG A 664 -18.51 -18.08 -27.43
CA ARG A 664 -19.74 -18.73 -27.93
C ARG A 664 -19.59 -19.45 -29.27
N LEU A 665 -18.78 -18.92 -30.18
CA LEU A 665 -18.78 -19.37 -31.59
C LEU A 665 -17.49 -20.07 -32.03
N LEU A 666 -16.38 -19.92 -31.31
CA LEU A 666 -15.08 -20.50 -31.67
C LEU A 666 -15.12 -22.03 -31.78
N THR A 667 -15.94 -22.70 -30.98
CA THR A 667 -16.07 -24.16 -30.98
C THR A 667 -17.06 -24.69 -32.01
N GLU A 668 -17.99 -23.86 -32.49
CA GLU A 668 -19.04 -24.25 -33.45
C GLU A 668 -18.49 -24.31 -34.89
N ASP A 669 -17.91 -23.21 -35.37
CA ASP A 669 -17.14 -23.18 -36.61
C ASP A 669 -15.86 -22.37 -36.43
N ARG A 670 -14.80 -23.10 -36.09
CA ARG A 670 -13.48 -22.52 -35.86
C ARG A 670 -12.91 -21.83 -37.10
N GLY A 671 -13.17 -22.35 -38.31
CA GLY A 671 -12.67 -21.77 -39.54
C GLY A 671 -13.29 -20.40 -39.82
N ARG A 672 -14.61 -20.30 -39.64
CA ARG A 672 -15.39 -19.06 -39.73
C ARG A 672 -15.01 -18.08 -38.62
N ALA A 673 -14.87 -18.56 -37.37
CA ALA A 673 -14.44 -17.73 -36.24
C ALA A 673 -13.07 -17.08 -36.50
N VAL A 674 -12.08 -17.85 -36.94
CA VAL A 674 -10.75 -17.30 -37.24
C VAL A 674 -10.80 -16.27 -38.38
N ALA A 675 -11.67 -16.48 -39.39
CA ALA A 675 -11.86 -15.51 -40.47
C ALA A 675 -12.54 -14.22 -40.03
N LEU A 676 -13.49 -14.30 -39.11
CA LEU A 676 -14.14 -13.12 -38.55
C LEU A 676 -13.23 -12.37 -37.59
N PHE A 677 -12.42 -13.07 -36.81
CA PHE A 677 -11.38 -12.44 -35.99
C PHE A 677 -10.43 -11.57 -36.83
N GLU A 678 -9.91 -12.09 -37.94
CA GLU A 678 -9.06 -11.31 -38.86
C GLU A 678 -9.75 -10.03 -39.35
N ARG A 679 -11.05 -10.12 -39.70
CA ARG A 679 -11.85 -8.96 -40.13
C ARG A 679 -12.14 -7.97 -39.01
N LEU A 680 -12.35 -8.45 -37.78
CA LEU A 680 -12.57 -7.61 -36.60
C LEU A 680 -11.33 -6.79 -36.26
N MET A 681 -10.14 -7.37 -36.44
CA MET A 681 -8.86 -6.70 -36.22
C MET A 681 -8.50 -5.67 -37.30
N ASP A 682 -8.99 -5.83 -38.52
CA ASP A 682 -8.63 -4.98 -39.66
C ASP A 682 -8.96 -3.49 -39.43
N GLY A 683 -7.95 -2.62 -39.51
CA GLY A 683 -8.07 -1.18 -39.27
C GLY A 683 -8.15 -0.75 -37.80
N HIS A 684 -8.07 -1.67 -36.83
CA HIS A 684 -8.25 -1.39 -35.39
C HIS A 684 -7.05 -1.86 -34.53
N PRO A 685 -5.87 -1.23 -34.67
CA PRO A 685 -4.65 -1.67 -33.99
C PRO A 685 -4.73 -1.64 -32.45
N ALA A 686 -5.62 -0.82 -31.87
CA ALA A 686 -5.84 -0.78 -30.43
C ALA A 686 -6.34 -2.11 -29.84
N LEU A 687 -6.97 -2.97 -30.66
CA LEU A 687 -7.43 -4.30 -30.25
C LEU A 687 -6.28 -5.29 -30.05
N LEU A 688 -5.10 -5.05 -30.62
CA LEU A 688 -3.98 -5.99 -30.57
C LEU A 688 -3.57 -6.34 -29.14
N CYS A 689 -3.59 -5.34 -28.25
CA CYS A 689 -3.26 -5.48 -26.83
C CYS A 689 -4.47 -5.77 -25.95
N ASP A 690 -5.68 -5.90 -26.52
CA ASP A 690 -6.89 -6.17 -25.74
C ASP A 690 -6.87 -7.61 -25.18
N HIS A 691 -7.44 -7.79 -23.99
CA HIS A 691 -7.41 -9.08 -23.29
C HIS A 691 -8.01 -10.20 -24.14
N ASP A 692 -9.22 -10.00 -24.66
CA ASP A 692 -9.96 -11.03 -25.37
C ASP A 692 -9.36 -11.31 -26.75
N ALA A 693 -8.74 -10.32 -27.39
CA ALA A 693 -7.97 -10.53 -28.61
C ALA A 693 -6.77 -11.46 -28.38
N THR A 694 -5.97 -11.23 -27.33
CA THR A 694 -4.84 -12.12 -27.03
C THR A 694 -5.28 -13.52 -26.57
N SER A 695 -6.43 -13.62 -25.90
CA SER A 695 -7.05 -14.90 -25.53
C SER A 695 -7.55 -15.64 -26.78
N PHE A 696 -8.19 -14.94 -27.72
CA PHE A 696 -8.60 -15.50 -29.00
C PHE A 696 -7.40 -16.00 -29.80
N MET A 697 -6.29 -15.26 -29.86
CA MET A 697 -5.07 -15.74 -30.52
C MET A 697 -4.57 -17.07 -29.93
N TYR A 698 -4.65 -17.24 -28.60
CA TYR A 698 -4.29 -18.50 -27.94
C TYR A 698 -5.21 -19.65 -28.37
N TYR A 699 -6.51 -19.51 -28.15
CA TYR A 699 -7.46 -20.60 -28.40
C TYR A 699 -7.68 -20.84 -29.90
N GLY A 700 -7.68 -19.78 -30.71
CA GLY A 700 -7.82 -19.80 -32.16
C GLY A 700 -6.62 -20.42 -32.88
N SER A 701 -5.45 -20.45 -32.24
CA SER A 701 -4.25 -21.12 -32.80
C SER A 701 -4.42 -22.63 -32.97
N TYR A 702 -5.35 -23.28 -32.26
CA TYR A 702 -5.61 -24.70 -32.46
C TYR A 702 -6.08 -24.97 -33.89
N ARG A 703 -5.30 -25.75 -34.65
CA ARG A 703 -5.46 -26.05 -36.10
C ARG A 703 -5.26 -24.87 -37.07
N HIS A 704 -5.10 -23.64 -36.58
CA HIS A 704 -5.04 -22.43 -37.41
C HIS A 704 -3.92 -21.46 -37.02
N PHE A 705 -2.79 -21.99 -36.52
CA PHE A 705 -1.69 -21.14 -36.06
C PHE A 705 -1.18 -20.18 -37.14
N SER A 706 -1.03 -20.62 -38.39
CA SER A 706 -0.61 -19.76 -39.52
C SER A 706 -1.45 -18.49 -39.69
N ARG A 707 -2.71 -18.49 -39.27
CA ARG A 707 -3.61 -17.32 -39.33
C ARG A 707 -3.47 -16.41 -38.11
N MET A 708 -3.10 -16.95 -36.95
CA MET A 708 -2.83 -16.18 -35.74
C MET A 708 -1.40 -15.64 -35.68
N GLU A 709 -0.49 -16.30 -36.38
CA GLU A 709 0.95 -16.03 -36.42
C GLU A 709 1.30 -14.56 -36.72
N PRO A 710 0.67 -13.86 -37.68
CA PRO A 710 0.95 -12.45 -37.93
C PRO A 710 0.66 -11.57 -36.71
N PHE A 711 -0.46 -11.79 -36.01
CA PHE A 711 -0.83 -11.03 -34.82
C PHE A 711 0.09 -11.33 -33.63
N VAL A 712 0.52 -12.58 -33.47
CA VAL A 712 1.52 -12.97 -32.46
C VAL A 712 2.85 -12.27 -32.73
N ARG A 713 3.28 -12.22 -34.00
CA ARG A 713 4.49 -11.50 -34.40
C ARG A 713 4.37 -9.99 -34.17
N ASP A 714 3.24 -9.39 -34.51
CA ASP A 714 2.99 -7.97 -34.30
C ASP A 714 2.96 -7.61 -32.81
N LEU A 715 2.36 -8.48 -31.97
CA LEU A 715 2.43 -8.35 -30.51
C LEU A 715 3.87 -8.35 -30.03
N MET A 716 4.70 -9.32 -30.45
CA MET A 716 6.13 -9.38 -30.09
C MET A 716 6.91 -8.13 -30.53
N GLY A 717 6.49 -7.47 -31.62
CA GLY A 717 7.09 -6.24 -32.12
C GLY A 717 6.53 -4.94 -31.50
N HIS A 718 5.55 -5.03 -30.59
CA HIS A 718 4.84 -3.87 -30.08
C HIS A 718 5.71 -3.00 -29.15
N ALA A 719 5.47 -1.68 -29.17
CA ALA A 719 6.26 -0.72 -28.38
C ALA A 719 6.00 -0.81 -26.86
N ASP A 720 4.79 -1.18 -26.45
CA ASP A 720 4.47 -1.49 -25.05
C ASP A 720 5.07 -2.86 -24.68
N GLU A 721 6.01 -2.86 -23.73
CA GLU A 721 6.68 -4.06 -23.22
C GLU A 721 5.69 -5.12 -22.73
N LYS A 722 4.53 -4.75 -22.18
CA LYS A 722 3.52 -5.72 -21.71
C LYS A 722 2.91 -6.49 -22.87
N CYS A 723 2.62 -5.82 -23.98
CA CYS A 723 2.11 -6.46 -25.20
C CYS A 723 3.20 -7.32 -25.86
N ALA A 724 4.43 -6.81 -25.94
CA ALA A 724 5.59 -7.57 -26.44
C ALA A 724 5.81 -8.85 -25.65
N GLN A 725 5.80 -8.77 -24.33
CA GLN A 725 5.89 -9.92 -23.45
C GLN A 725 4.74 -10.92 -23.70
N ARG A 726 3.50 -10.44 -23.84
CA ARG A 726 2.34 -11.31 -24.13
C ARG A 726 2.47 -12.04 -25.46
N GLY A 727 2.98 -11.37 -26.50
CA GLY A 727 3.29 -12.00 -27.79
C GLY A 727 4.31 -13.13 -27.65
N ALA A 728 5.39 -12.89 -26.89
CA ALA A 728 6.39 -13.93 -26.61
C ALA A 728 5.80 -15.12 -25.84
N GLU A 729 4.91 -14.87 -24.87
CA GLU A 729 4.21 -15.94 -24.16
C GLU A 729 3.40 -16.82 -25.13
N LEU A 730 2.62 -16.21 -26.04
CA LEU A 730 1.84 -16.95 -27.04
C LEU A 730 2.72 -17.77 -27.98
N ALA A 731 3.84 -17.20 -28.45
CA ALA A 731 4.81 -17.90 -29.29
C ALA A 731 5.43 -19.12 -28.58
N CYS A 732 5.85 -18.96 -27.33
CA CYS A 732 6.44 -20.05 -26.54
C CYS A 732 5.42 -21.14 -26.22
N VAL A 733 4.17 -20.79 -25.91
CA VAL A 733 3.11 -21.77 -25.70
C VAL A 733 2.79 -22.55 -26.98
N ALA A 734 2.74 -21.89 -28.13
CA ALA A 734 2.60 -22.56 -29.42
C ALA A 734 3.80 -23.49 -29.69
N ALA A 735 5.03 -23.08 -29.40
CA ALA A 735 6.23 -23.91 -29.60
C ALA A 735 6.28 -25.19 -28.75
N LEU A 736 5.62 -25.20 -27.59
CA LEU A 736 5.47 -26.38 -26.72
C LEU A 736 4.34 -27.32 -27.17
N SER A 737 3.47 -26.88 -28.08
CA SER A 737 2.35 -27.66 -28.60
C SER A 737 2.79 -28.75 -29.59
N SER A 738 1.86 -29.59 -30.05
CA SER A 738 2.12 -30.57 -31.13
C SER A 738 1.83 -29.98 -32.51
N ALA A 739 2.42 -30.55 -33.55
CA ALA A 739 2.12 -30.18 -34.94
C ALA A 739 0.64 -30.37 -35.27
N ASP A 740 0.05 -31.47 -34.77
CA ASP A 740 -1.38 -31.73 -34.88
C ASP A 740 -2.23 -30.64 -34.21
N ALA A 741 -1.82 -30.16 -33.03
CA ALA A 741 -2.53 -29.09 -32.34
C ALA A 741 -2.46 -27.74 -33.08
N LEU A 742 -1.36 -27.43 -33.77
CA LEU A 742 -1.22 -26.16 -34.49
C LEU A 742 -1.77 -26.20 -35.93
N GLY A 743 -1.85 -27.38 -36.53
CA GLY A 743 -2.38 -27.61 -37.88
C GLY A 743 -1.40 -28.31 -38.82
N SER A 744 -0.09 -28.05 -38.67
CA SER A 744 0.94 -28.66 -39.51
C SER A 744 2.32 -28.65 -38.85
N ASP A 745 3.25 -29.44 -39.40
CA ASP A 745 4.67 -29.37 -39.02
C ASP A 745 5.30 -28.01 -39.38
N VAL A 746 4.81 -27.37 -40.44
CA VAL A 746 5.26 -26.03 -40.85
C VAL A 746 4.86 -24.99 -39.79
N ASP A 747 3.63 -25.07 -39.28
CA ASP A 747 3.15 -24.20 -38.21
C ASP A 747 3.97 -24.39 -36.92
N LEU A 748 4.25 -25.63 -36.53
CA LEU A 748 5.10 -25.92 -35.39
C LEU A 748 6.53 -25.40 -35.58
N SER A 749 7.09 -25.53 -36.79
CA SER A 749 8.40 -24.98 -37.09
C SER A 749 8.42 -23.45 -36.99
N THR A 750 7.34 -22.80 -37.41
CA THR A 750 7.16 -21.35 -37.35
C THR A 750 7.01 -20.87 -35.90
N ALA A 751 6.17 -21.54 -35.09
CA ALA A 751 6.04 -21.26 -33.67
C ALA A 751 7.37 -21.40 -32.92
N ARG A 752 8.16 -22.43 -33.24
CA ARG A 752 9.51 -22.62 -32.68
C ARG A 752 10.48 -21.53 -33.10
N ALA A 753 10.40 -21.03 -34.33
CA ALA A 753 11.21 -19.91 -34.79
C ALA A 753 10.85 -18.60 -34.04
N LEU A 754 9.55 -18.36 -33.78
CA LEU A 754 9.12 -17.22 -32.95
C LEU A 754 9.59 -17.37 -31.49
N ALA A 755 9.48 -18.56 -30.91
CA ALA A 755 9.98 -18.81 -29.56
C ALA A 755 11.51 -18.63 -29.46
N GLU A 756 12.25 -19.03 -30.49
CA GLU A 756 13.69 -18.78 -30.61
C GLU A 756 14.00 -17.28 -30.68
N ALA A 757 13.22 -16.52 -31.45
CA ALA A 757 13.31 -15.07 -31.49
C ALA A 757 12.95 -14.43 -30.13
N ALA A 758 12.04 -15.03 -29.36
CA ALA A 758 11.71 -14.55 -28.03
C ALA A 758 12.88 -14.71 -27.04
N ILE A 759 13.59 -15.84 -27.07
CA ILE A 759 14.77 -16.12 -26.22
C ILE A 759 15.94 -15.20 -26.57
N THR A 760 16.11 -14.86 -27.85
CA THR A 760 17.25 -14.06 -28.35
C THR A 760 16.93 -12.57 -28.51
N GLY A 761 15.67 -12.18 -28.32
CA GLY A 761 15.16 -10.84 -28.56
C GLY A 761 15.35 -9.87 -27.38
N PRO A 762 14.67 -8.71 -27.40
CA PRO A 762 14.70 -7.73 -26.32
C PRO A 762 14.21 -8.27 -24.96
N PRO A 763 14.51 -7.60 -23.84
CA PRO A 763 14.19 -8.09 -22.50
C PRO A 763 12.72 -8.49 -22.30
N ALA A 764 11.76 -7.71 -22.82
CA ALA A 764 10.33 -8.02 -22.71
C ALA A 764 9.97 -9.40 -23.29
N LEU A 765 10.59 -9.81 -24.41
CA LEU A 765 10.32 -11.12 -25.02
C LEU A 765 10.95 -12.25 -24.20
N ARG A 766 12.17 -12.04 -23.69
CA ARG A 766 12.86 -13.02 -22.85
C ARG A 766 12.12 -13.26 -21.53
N ARG A 767 11.49 -12.22 -20.96
CA ARG A 767 10.60 -12.35 -19.79
C ARG A 767 9.42 -13.27 -20.09
N GLY A 768 8.77 -13.09 -21.24
CA GLY A 768 7.66 -13.94 -21.69
C GLY A 768 8.10 -15.41 -21.88
N ALA A 769 9.24 -15.62 -22.55
CA ALA A 769 9.81 -16.95 -22.76
C ALA A 769 10.15 -17.66 -21.44
N ALA A 770 10.89 -16.98 -20.54
CA ALA A 770 11.26 -17.52 -19.24
C ALA A 770 10.03 -17.93 -18.43
N LYS A 771 9.00 -17.06 -18.38
CA LYS A 771 7.76 -17.33 -17.65
C LYS A 771 7.01 -18.56 -18.18
N VAL A 772 6.93 -18.74 -19.50
CA VAL A 772 6.26 -19.91 -20.09
C VAL A 772 7.05 -21.18 -19.81
N TYR A 773 8.37 -21.19 -20.02
CA TYR A 773 9.17 -22.39 -19.79
C TYR A 773 9.20 -22.79 -18.32
N ALA A 774 9.36 -21.84 -17.40
CA ALA A 774 9.35 -22.10 -15.97
C ALA A 774 8.05 -22.75 -15.49
N ARG A 775 6.89 -22.28 -15.98
CA ARG A 775 5.57 -22.82 -15.63
C ARG A 775 5.27 -24.21 -16.19
N ASN A 776 6.08 -24.71 -17.13
CA ASN A 776 5.85 -25.98 -17.83
C ASN A 776 6.92 -27.04 -17.49
N MET A 777 7.65 -26.87 -16.39
CA MET A 777 8.69 -27.80 -15.95
C MET A 777 8.17 -29.15 -15.42
N ASP A 778 6.88 -29.26 -15.12
CA ASP A 778 6.16 -30.52 -14.82
C ASP A 778 5.50 -31.17 -16.04
N SER A 779 5.60 -30.54 -17.21
CA SER A 779 4.95 -31.01 -18.43
C SER A 779 5.72 -32.15 -19.11
N ARG A 780 5.10 -32.83 -20.08
CA ARG A 780 5.78 -33.79 -20.98
C ARG A 780 6.87 -33.17 -21.87
N ARG A 781 7.02 -31.84 -21.83
CA ARG A 781 8.00 -31.04 -22.57
C ARG A 781 8.98 -30.33 -21.63
N SER A 782 9.13 -30.82 -20.41
CA SER A 782 10.08 -30.31 -19.42
C SER A 782 11.50 -30.25 -19.99
N ASP A 783 11.87 -31.19 -20.87
CA ASP A 783 13.16 -31.22 -21.58
C ASP A 783 13.37 -29.98 -22.48
N LEU A 784 12.35 -29.57 -23.24
CA LEU A 784 12.40 -28.36 -24.07
C LEU A 784 12.43 -27.10 -23.20
N CYS A 785 11.66 -27.09 -22.12
CA CYS A 785 11.61 -25.98 -21.18
C CYS A 785 12.96 -25.78 -20.49
N ALA A 786 13.57 -26.87 -19.98
CA ALA A 786 14.90 -26.87 -19.39
C ALA A 786 15.95 -26.31 -20.36
N ARG A 787 15.96 -26.77 -21.63
CA ARG A 787 16.86 -26.22 -22.67
C ARG A 787 16.66 -24.74 -22.94
N GLY A 788 15.42 -24.27 -22.94
CA GLY A 788 15.09 -22.85 -23.07
C GLY A 788 15.61 -22.03 -21.88
N LEU A 789 15.34 -22.49 -20.66
CA LEU A 789 15.74 -21.82 -19.42
C LEU A 789 17.26 -21.79 -19.22
N MET A 790 17.99 -22.86 -19.58
CA MET A 790 19.45 -22.90 -19.51
C MET A 790 20.12 -21.74 -20.27
N ARG A 791 19.49 -21.26 -21.35
CA ARG A 791 19.98 -20.12 -22.15
C ARG A 791 19.72 -18.76 -21.52
N LEU A 792 18.89 -18.70 -20.48
CA LEU A 792 18.45 -17.48 -19.79
C LEU A 792 18.98 -17.39 -18.34
N LEU A 793 19.78 -18.37 -17.90
CA LEU A 793 20.35 -18.44 -16.55
C LEU A 793 21.18 -17.21 -16.18
N ASP A 794 21.94 -16.67 -17.15
CA ASP A 794 22.85 -15.54 -16.94
C ASP A 794 22.36 -14.21 -17.55
N ASP A 795 21.05 -14.10 -17.80
CA ASP A 795 20.45 -12.97 -18.50
C ASP A 795 20.76 -11.61 -17.84
N GLY A 796 20.92 -10.58 -18.66
CA GLY A 796 21.16 -9.21 -18.19
C GLY A 796 19.96 -8.57 -17.50
N ASP A 797 18.74 -9.04 -17.76
CA ASP A 797 17.51 -8.55 -17.13
C ASP A 797 17.14 -9.37 -15.87
N ASP A 798 16.96 -8.67 -14.76
CA ASP A 798 16.68 -9.29 -13.45
C ASP A 798 15.32 -10.00 -13.40
N GLN A 799 14.31 -9.51 -14.12
CA GLN A 799 12.99 -10.16 -14.17
C GLN A 799 13.03 -11.47 -14.95
N VAL A 800 13.89 -11.58 -15.97
CA VAL A 800 14.15 -12.84 -16.67
C VAL A 800 14.73 -13.86 -15.71
N ARG A 801 15.80 -13.51 -14.99
CA ARG A 801 16.45 -14.43 -14.04
C ARG A 801 15.51 -14.88 -12.91
N ARG A 802 14.67 -13.97 -12.37
CA ARG A 802 13.62 -14.35 -11.42
C ARG A 802 12.61 -15.33 -12.01
N SER A 803 12.16 -15.08 -13.25
CA SER A 803 11.23 -15.99 -13.93
C SER A 803 11.84 -17.36 -14.16
N VAL A 804 13.14 -17.45 -14.46
CA VAL A 804 13.87 -18.72 -14.56
C VAL A 804 13.89 -19.45 -13.21
N GLY A 805 14.17 -18.74 -12.11
CA GLY A 805 14.16 -19.30 -10.76
C GLY A 805 12.79 -19.83 -10.32
N GLY A 806 11.70 -19.15 -10.72
CA GLY A 806 10.33 -19.62 -10.49
C GLY A 806 9.99 -20.98 -11.11
N ALA A 807 10.89 -21.56 -11.90
CA ALA A 807 10.79 -22.95 -12.36
C ALA A 807 10.70 -23.94 -11.19
N PHE A 808 11.41 -23.71 -10.08
CA PHE A 808 11.47 -24.66 -8.96
C PHE A 808 10.14 -24.88 -8.24
N MET A 809 9.16 -23.99 -8.41
CA MET A 809 7.78 -24.20 -7.97
C MET A 809 7.06 -25.32 -8.76
N HIS A 810 7.56 -25.64 -9.95
CA HIS A 810 6.96 -26.57 -10.90
C HIS A 810 7.83 -27.80 -11.18
N VAL A 811 9.12 -27.79 -10.88
CA VAL A 811 9.97 -28.99 -11.05
C VAL A 811 9.56 -30.07 -10.03
N ARG A 812 9.39 -31.31 -10.50
CA ARG A 812 9.11 -32.48 -9.64
C ARG A 812 10.16 -33.55 -9.87
N GLY A 813 10.98 -33.83 -8.85
CA GLY A 813 12.05 -34.82 -8.91
C GLY A 813 13.19 -34.46 -9.87
N ALA A 814 14.15 -35.38 -10.01
CA ALA A 814 15.37 -35.21 -10.82
C ALA A 814 15.55 -36.33 -11.88
N GLY A 815 14.46 -36.98 -12.29
CA GLY A 815 14.50 -38.14 -13.18
C GLY A 815 14.69 -37.84 -14.66
N ASP A 816 14.35 -36.63 -15.11
CA ASP A 816 14.59 -36.19 -16.49
C ASP A 816 16.03 -35.65 -16.65
N PRO A 817 16.84 -36.14 -17.61
CA PRO A 817 18.23 -35.73 -17.77
C PRO A 817 18.44 -34.23 -18.05
N GLU A 818 17.53 -33.60 -18.81
CA GLU A 818 17.64 -32.18 -19.15
C GLU A 818 17.21 -31.31 -17.97
N VAL A 819 16.20 -31.73 -17.21
CA VAL A 819 15.83 -31.08 -15.94
C VAL A 819 16.99 -31.17 -14.96
N ARG A 820 17.59 -32.35 -14.79
CA ARG A 820 18.75 -32.53 -13.90
C ARG A 820 19.92 -31.64 -14.29
N ARG A 821 20.22 -31.56 -15.60
CA ARG A 821 21.24 -30.65 -16.13
C ARG A 821 20.89 -29.18 -15.88
N PHE A 822 19.62 -28.78 -16.02
CA PHE A 822 19.16 -27.44 -15.68
C PHE A 822 19.41 -27.11 -14.20
N VAL A 823 19.13 -28.03 -13.27
CA VAL A 823 19.41 -27.83 -11.84
C VAL A 823 20.91 -27.61 -11.59
N GLU A 824 21.76 -28.41 -12.24
CA GLU A 824 23.23 -28.30 -12.13
C GLU A 824 23.75 -26.98 -12.70
N GLU A 825 23.29 -26.56 -13.88
CA GLU A 825 23.68 -25.29 -14.50
C GLU A 825 23.11 -24.09 -13.72
N PHE A 826 21.89 -24.20 -13.17
CA PHE A 826 21.27 -23.17 -12.35
C PHE A 826 22.11 -22.88 -11.10
N ALA A 827 22.57 -23.93 -10.40
CA ALA A 827 23.40 -23.82 -9.21
C ALA A 827 24.67 -22.99 -9.44
N ALA A 828 25.24 -23.03 -10.65
CA ALA A 828 26.46 -22.29 -11.01
C ALA A 828 26.20 -20.92 -11.66
N SER A 829 24.94 -20.53 -11.88
CA SER A 829 24.56 -19.35 -12.67
C SER A 829 24.25 -18.09 -11.87
N ARG A 830 24.09 -16.94 -12.54
CA ARG A 830 23.58 -15.68 -11.96
C ARG A 830 22.12 -15.76 -11.53
N ALA A 831 21.33 -16.70 -12.03
CA ALA A 831 19.91 -16.83 -11.67
C ALA A 831 19.73 -17.29 -10.22
N LEU A 832 20.66 -18.07 -9.65
CA LEU A 832 20.64 -18.48 -8.24
C LEU A 832 20.49 -17.28 -7.30
N ALA A 833 21.17 -16.17 -7.59
CA ALA A 833 21.10 -14.96 -6.77
C ALA A 833 19.72 -14.28 -6.75
N SER A 834 18.87 -14.60 -7.73
CA SER A 834 17.52 -14.02 -7.88
C SER A 834 16.46 -14.85 -7.18
N GLU A 835 16.61 -16.18 -7.10
CA GLU A 835 15.66 -17.12 -6.48
C GLU A 835 16.41 -18.30 -5.83
N GLU A 836 16.99 -18.07 -4.65
CA GLU A 836 17.73 -19.09 -3.89
C GLU A 836 16.80 -19.99 -3.05
N ASP A 837 15.64 -19.46 -2.64
CA ASP A 837 14.72 -20.09 -1.69
C ASP A 837 14.03 -21.33 -2.29
N ASP A 838 13.29 -21.15 -3.40
CA ASP A 838 12.60 -22.24 -4.09
C ASP A 838 13.58 -23.33 -4.55
N PHE A 839 14.80 -22.93 -4.96
CA PHE A 839 15.88 -23.86 -5.31
C PHE A 839 16.36 -24.68 -4.10
N ALA A 840 16.54 -24.03 -2.94
CA ALA A 840 16.95 -24.70 -1.71
C ALA A 840 15.85 -25.64 -1.20
N GLU A 841 14.58 -25.25 -1.30
CA GLU A 841 13.43 -26.08 -0.96
C GLU A 841 13.34 -27.31 -1.90
N TYR A 842 13.48 -27.10 -3.21
CA TYR A 842 13.55 -28.20 -4.18
C TYR A 842 14.67 -29.19 -3.83
N LEU A 843 15.88 -28.70 -3.54
CA LEU A 843 17.01 -29.58 -3.22
C LEU A 843 16.83 -30.29 -1.87
N TRP A 844 16.16 -29.66 -0.91
CA TRP A 844 15.80 -30.29 0.37
C TRP A 844 14.76 -31.40 0.21
N GLU A 845 13.76 -31.19 -0.65
CA GLU A 845 12.68 -32.15 -0.90
C GLU A 845 13.16 -33.34 -1.74
N TYR A 846 13.81 -33.09 -2.88
CA TYR A 846 14.15 -34.13 -3.87
C TYR A 846 15.63 -34.56 -3.84
N GLY A 847 16.53 -33.77 -3.26
CA GLY A 847 17.94 -34.13 -3.13
C GLY A 847 18.23 -35.43 -2.38
N PRO A 848 17.47 -35.80 -1.33
CA PRO A 848 17.65 -37.08 -0.64
C PRO A 848 17.45 -38.33 -1.51
N ASP A 849 16.81 -38.24 -2.68
CA ASP A 849 16.63 -39.37 -3.59
C ASP A 849 17.95 -39.80 -4.26
N ASP A 850 18.91 -38.88 -4.38
CA ASP A 850 20.27 -39.12 -4.88
C ASP A 850 21.28 -38.24 -4.11
N PRO A 851 21.68 -38.64 -2.89
CA PRO A 851 22.51 -37.81 -2.01
C PRO A 851 23.88 -37.39 -2.61
N PRO A 852 24.63 -38.26 -3.33
CA PRO A 852 25.88 -37.85 -3.97
C PRO A 852 25.70 -36.72 -4.98
N TRP A 853 24.60 -36.74 -5.75
CA TRP A 853 24.26 -35.69 -6.69
C TRP A 853 23.82 -34.40 -6.01
N ALA A 854 22.92 -34.50 -5.03
CA ALA A 854 22.45 -33.32 -4.32
C ALA A 854 23.60 -32.60 -3.61
N LEU A 855 24.60 -33.35 -3.11
CA LEU A 855 25.81 -32.78 -2.54
C LEU A 855 26.67 -32.08 -3.61
N GLN A 856 26.78 -32.64 -4.81
CA GLN A 856 27.47 -32.00 -5.93
C GLN A 856 26.79 -30.70 -6.37
N VAL A 857 25.45 -30.68 -6.44
CA VAL A 857 24.66 -29.48 -6.76
C VAL A 857 24.83 -28.42 -5.67
N LEU A 858 24.78 -28.81 -4.40
CA LEU A 858 25.02 -27.91 -3.28
C LEU A 858 26.43 -27.31 -3.32
N GLU A 859 27.45 -28.13 -3.58
CA GLU A 859 28.83 -27.66 -3.75
C GLU A 859 28.95 -26.64 -4.90
N ALA A 860 28.29 -26.89 -6.03
CA ALA A 860 28.25 -25.94 -7.16
C ALA A 860 27.57 -24.61 -6.77
N ALA A 861 26.47 -24.66 -6.01
CA ALA A 861 25.79 -23.46 -5.50
C ALA A 861 26.65 -22.66 -4.51
N LEU A 862 27.46 -23.35 -3.70
CA LEU A 862 28.39 -22.74 -2.75
C LEU A 862 29.61 -22.12 -3.44
N ASP A 863 30.11 -22.76 -4.50
CA ASP A 863 31.25 -22.29 -5.30
C ASP A 863 30.85 -21.27 -6.39
N ASN A 864 29.57 -20.92 -6.46
CA ASN A 864 29.05 -19.94 -7.39
C ASN A 864 29.68 -18.55 -7.15
N ARG A 865 30.27 -17.99 -8.22
CA ARG A 865 30.98 -16.69 -8.19
C ARG A 865 30.05 -15.48 -8.18
N HIS A 866 28.76 -15.70 -8.38
CA HIS A 866 27.74 -14.67 -8.36
C HIS A 866 27.07 -14.66 -6.98
N PRO A 867 27.41 -13.69 -6.11
CA PRO A 867 26.85 -13.65 -4.76
C PRO A 867 25.33 -13.47 -4.83
N ALA A 868 24.60 -14.21 -4.00
CA ALA A 868 23.19 -13.94 -3.74
C ALA A 868 23.00 -12.50 -3.23
N GLY A 869 21.84 -11.90 -3.50
CA GLY A 869 21.50 -10.55 -3.07
C GLY A 869 21.63 -10.33 -1.56
N SER A 870 21.38 -9.10 -1.10
CA SER A 870 21.51 -8.71 0.32
C SER A 870 20.66 -9.54 1.28
N ILE A 871 19.61 -10.21 0.78
CA ILE A 871 18.75 -11.12 1.52
C ILE A 871 19.01 -12.54 1.00
N ARG A 872 19.74 -13.33 1.78
CA ARG A 872 19.95 -14.76 1.52
C ARG A 872 18.79 -15.55 2.14
N ARG A 873 18.04 -16.30 1.35
CA ARG A 873 16.90 -17.15 1.77
C ARG A 873 17.17 -18.57 1.29
N GLY A 874 16.73 -19.59 2.05
CA GLY A 874 17.04 -21.00 1.78
C GLY A 874 18.26 -21.57 2.54
N GLY A 875 18.96 -20.74 3.33
CA GLY A 875 20.14 -21.16 4.11
C GLY A 875 19.86 -22.29 5.09
N GLU A 876 18.67 -22.32 5.70
CA GLU A 876 18.25 -23.38 6.61
C GLU A 876 18.18 -24.73 5.90
N GLN A 877 17.60 -24.78 4.71
CA GLN A 877 17.43 -25.98 3.89
C GLN A 877 18.80 -26.54 3.48
N PHE A 878 19.72 -25.69 2.99
CA PHE A 878 21.08 -26.13 2.65
C PHE A 878 21.87 -26.64 3.85
N VAL A 879 21.83 -25.93 4.98
CA VAL A 879 22.46 -26.33 6.25
C VAL A 879 21.93 -27.69 6.69
N ARG A 880 20.61 -27.85 6.74
CA ARG A 880 19.98 -29.12 7.14
C ARG A 880 20.29 -30.25 6.16
N LEU A 881 20.35 -29.98 4.85
CA LEU A 881 20.70 -30.97 3.84
C LEU A 881 22.13 -31.50 4.05
N ALA A 882 23.12 -30.62 4.24
CA ALA A 882 24.50 -31.02 4.51
C ALA A 882 24.61 -31.84 5.80
N LEU A 883 23.93 -31.42 6.88
CA LEU A 883 23.90 -32.17 8.15
C LEU A 883 23.21 -33.52 8.01
N ARG A 884 22.13 -33.62 7.22
CA ARG A 884 21.43 -34.87 6.92
C ARG A 884 22.35 -35.85 6.19
N MET A 885 23.09 -35.39 5.18
CA MET A 885 24.07 -36.21 4.46
C MET A 885 25.21 -36.68 5.34
N TYR A 886 25.71 -35.82 6.24
CA TYR A 886 26.76 -36.19 7.20
C TYR A 886 26.30 -37.25 8.22
N THR A 887 25.05 -37.12 8.69
CA THR A 887 24.49 -38.00 9.73
C THR A 887 23.85 -39.27 9.18
N ASP A 888 23.78 -39.43 7.85
CA ASP A 888 23.24 -40.62 7.21
C ASP A 888 24.07 -41.87 7.59
N PRO A 889 23.44 -42.92 8.15
CA PRO A 889 24.14 -44.14 8.52
C PRO A 889 24.67 -44.93 7.31
N THR A 890 24.10 -44.70 6.12
CA THR A 890 24.48 -45.36 4.86
C THR A 890 25.57 -44.60 4.09
N ALA A 891 25.85 -43.34 4.45
CA ALA A 891 26.90 -42.55 3.81
C ALA A 891 28.30 -43.06 4.16
N ASP A 892 29.14 -43.21 3.13
CA ASP A 892 30.55 -43.55 3.30
C ASP A 892 31.39 -42.39 3.87
N ALA A 893 32.65 -42.67 4.19
CA ALA A 893 33.56 -41.67 4.73
C ALA A 893 33.82 -40.49 3.77
N GLY A 894 33.75 -40.71 2.45
CA GLY A 894 33.94 -39.67 1.44
C GLY A 894 32.79 -38.68 1.40
N ILE A 895 31.55 -39.18 1.40
CA ILE A 895 30.32 -38.37 1.45
C ILE A 895 30.29 -37.57 2.76
N LYS A 896 30.60 -38.21 3.90
CA LYS A 896 30.64 -37.52 5.20
C LYS A 896 31.70 -36.42 5.23
N SER A 897 32.86 -36.65 4.62
CA SER A 897 33.89 -35.61 4.51
C SER A 897 33.41 -34.42 3.69
N ARG A 898 32.90 -34.67 2.48
CA ARG A 898 32.38 -33.63 1.57
C ARG A 898 31.21 -32.85 2.18
N ALA A 899 30.28 -33.54 2.85
CA ALA A 899 29.17 -32.90 3.53
C ALA A 899 29.64 -31.94 4.63
N MET A 900 30.70 -32.29 5.37
CA MET A 900 31.30 -31.39 6.35
C MET A 900 32.06 -30.23 5.69
N ASP A 901 32.73 -30.46 4.56
CA ASP A 901 33.40 -29.38 3.83
C ASP A 901 32.37 -28.38 3.26
N ALA A 902 31.23 -28.86 2.78
CA ALA A 902 30.09 -28.03 2.39
C ALA A 902 29.47 -27.30 3.59
N PHE A 903 29.32 -27.97 4.74
CA PHE A 903 28.83 -27.36 5.97
C PHE A 903 29.74 -26.22 6.47
N ASP A 904 31.07 -26.38 6.37
CA ASP A 904 32.03 -25.33 6.72
C ASP A 904 31.85 -24.08 5.84
N LYS A 905 31.67 -24.24 4.52
CA LYS A 905 31.33 -23.13 3.60
C LYS A 905 29.96 -22.51 3.91
N LEU A 906 28.98 -23.34 4.24
CA LEU A 906 27.63 -22.89 4.62
C LEU A 906 27.67 -22.06 5.90
N MET A 907 28.53 -22.37 6.87
CA MET A 907 28.68 -21.55 8.07
C MET A 907 29.26 -20.16 7.77
N GLU A 908 30.12 -20.04 6.75
CA GLU A 908 30.63 -18.75 6.30
C GLU A 908 29.52 -17.92 5.60
N ARG A 909 28.62 -18.58 4.86
CA ARG A 909 27.57 -17.93 4.07
C ARG A 909 26.24 -17.71 4.81
N TYR A 910 25.89 -18.58 5.77
CA TYR A 910 24.61 -18.65 6.50
C TYR A 910 24.87 -18.87 8.00
N ALA A 911 25.65 -17.96 8.60
CA ALA A 911 26.14 -18.11 9.97
C ALA A 911 25.02 -18.25 11.02
N TYR A 912 23.88 -17.59 10.82
CA TYR A 912 22.75 -17.64 11.75
C TYR A 912 22.06 -19.01 11.72
N GLU A 913 21.72 -19.50 10.53
CA GLU A 913 21.04 -20.76 10.32
C GLU A 913 21.92 -21.95 10.74
N ALA A 914 23.20 -21.91 10.37
CA ALA A 914 24.19 -22.88 10.78
C ALA A 914 24.41 -22.87 12.31
N GLY A 915 24.50 -21.68 12.92
CA GLY A 915 24.61 -21.52 14.37
C GLY A 915 23.43 -22.13 15.12
N ARG A 916 22.19 -21.84 14.69
CA ARG A 916 20.99 -22.44 15.28
C ARG A 916 20.96 -23.96 15.12
N ALA A 917 21.33 -24.48 13.95
CA ALA A 917 21.40 -25.93 13.73
C ALA A 917 22.46 -26.61 14.62
N LEU A 918 23.58 -25.93 14.88
CA LEU A 918 24.60 -26.37 15.83
C LEU A 918 24.13 -26.29 17.27
N ASP A 919 23.42 -25.24 17.68
CA ASP A 919 22.85 -25.15 19.02
C ASP A 919 21.83 -26.27 19.29
N GLU A 920 21.02 -26.64 18.27
CA GLU A 920 20.13 -27.80 18.34
C GLU A 920 20.92 -29.11 18.46
N TRP A 921 22.05 -29.22 17.77
CA TRP A 921 22.93 -30.38 17.86
C TRP A 921 23.61 -30.49 19.22
N ASP A 922 24.20 -29.40 19.71
CA ASP A 922 24.97 -29.35 20.96
C ASP A 922 24.07 -29.55 22.21
N ARG A 923 22.74 -29.39 22.08
CA ARG A 923 21.74 -29.71 23.11
C ARG A 923 21.32 -31.19 23.16
N ARG A 924 21.56 -31.96 22.10
CA ARG A 924 21.26 -33.41 22.05
C ARG A 924 22.34 -34.20 22.77
#